data_AF-A0A936VME0-F1
#
_entry.id   AF-A0A936VME0-F1
#
_cell.length_a   1.000
_cell.length_b   1.000
_cell.length_c   1.000
_cell.angle_alpha   90.00
_cell.angle_beta   90.00
_cell.angle_gamma   90.00
#
_symmetry.space_group_name_H-M   'P 1'
#
loop_
_entity.id
_entity.type
_entity.pdbx_description
1 polymer ?
#
loop_
_entity_poly.entity_id
_entity_poly.type
_entity_poly.pdbx_seq_one_letter_code
_entity_poly.pdbx_strand_id
1 'polypeptide(L)'
;MRRLVPWLVLIALLAACSGSPSQPDATPSPDSGGPSAVPTGEPGGEDGKAVISFAAWDYERQIYEPLATKFNQDNPSIKVVIVSLDDLTNVSGPNADYSPFNQLRRVVSGADTSSAAVAAPETLGSSLLLDLTPHMDADSSFKRDDFYPGALDQYTIKGATRVLPRYLYVQLLNYNKELFKNAGLPEPKLGWSWTDLLGTAEQLAKKNGSRVDTYGYLDSSGGFLPLIALLNERGLDLFNAQAGQIKLDQSQIVDGVGRVRTLIDNGALYRPDYNARPEAAPSAPAADPTQLIRDGKVGIWGQDFFGGGPRPIDSSIQGGGSSDELPFEVGKIAYPAGAINFFGGVDGYIISAGTAHPAEAWKWIEFLSRQQTDQAGGGPVLNQPGRIPARQSIADELGFWKDLDAETAAAYKWAVANPTPPLARSPDYIVLGALGQALEQIFGSEKQDPQKALQAAQRQLEQQLAEVQLTPTATPDLSPVAVATPEPQTAPEGATTIKFSAAGYNPADVRRLARSFRDQRPDIFIDVRSTDVFTEGPTIAQLAKTSDCFAWYSPPQSDEDFAAALDLQPLFDADASFPQSDYAPLLLTPYQRNGGLFGLPYAATLRTLNYNKTAFDAAGIRPPSAQWKPDDFLAAAQALTKGEGEKKQYGYVPLGGAQQDLLFFTSQFGAQLSTGSGKDVRPNFSDPKVVQAIQWYLDLSSVHKVMPTLKFPYTPSDNFEDRSYEIVQSGRAGLWFDQGYGMFGGPNPPVGPNGQPQTFEVGIAPLPIGGGGLHNGDVYMRGLHISATSQQSQACWEWLKFLSADLSQLQGAIPARTSILNGDAFKAQATPDILALATAYADVLKQTPSQASQGGDPNALYAMDTYWFFKALSEALDKKTPLDQGLAEAQKNTSAWLDCIAKTPNKPATCAQQVDPSYKGYNTEDPPEIGPDGPKG
;
A
#
# COMPACT_ATOMS: atom_id res chain seq x y z
N MET A 1 55.03 9.54 -32.02
CA MET A 1 56.27 10.19 -31.53
C MET A 1 55.90 11.63 -31.17
N ARG A 2 56.07 12.21 -29.99
CA ARG A 2 56.92 11.98 -28.81
C ARG A 2 56.16 12.51 -27.56
N ARG A 3 56.52 11.90 -26.42
CA ARG A 3 56.27 12.20 -24.99
C ARG A 3 56.19 13.69 -24.61
N LEU A 4 55.44 14.01 -23.53
CA LEU A 4 55.94 14.54 -22.23
C LEU A 4 54.82 15.18 -21.37
N VAL A 5 54.53 14.55 -20.24
CA VAL A 5 54.19 15.15 -18.91
C VAL A 5 55.56 15.49 -18.25
N PRO A 6 55.79 16.41 -17.25
CA PRO A 6 54.93 17.05 -16.22
C PRO A 6 55.15 18.57 -16.02
N TRP A 7 54.49 19.21 -15.03
CA TRP A 7 55.11 19.80 -13.80
C TRP A 7 54.06 20.43 -12.86
N LEU A 8 54.14 20.04 -11.59
CA LEU A 8 53.51 20.65 -10.40
C LEU A 8 54.13 22.01 -10.07
N VAL A 9 53.37 22.94 -9.45
CA VAL A 9 53.77 23.73 -8.26
C VAL A 9 52.54 24.08 -7.41
N LEU A 10 52.76 24.05 -6.10
CA LEU A 10 51.89 24.13 -4.91
C LEU A 10 51.72 25.58 -4.35
N ILE A 11 50.68 25.76 -3.52
CA ILE A 11 50.55 26.65 -2.31
C ILE A 11 49.96 28.08 -2.43
N ALA A 12 48.66 28.17 -2.05
CA ALA A 12 48.05 28.79 -0.85
C ALA A 12 47.79 30.31 -0.67
N LEU A 13 46.55 30.54 -0.17
CA LEU A 13 46.05 31.50 0.86
C LEU A 13 45.79 32.98 0.51
N LEU A 14 44.50 33.39 0.47
CA LEU A 14 43.78 34.11 1.56
C LEU A 14 42.38 34.62 1.14
N ALA A 15 41.54 34.77 2.16
CA ALA A 15 40.08 34.98 2.16
C ALA A 15 39.58 36.39 1.78
N ALA A 16 38.31 36.46 1.33
CA ALA A 16 37.37 37.51 1.74
C ALA A 16 35.91 37.10 1.41
N CYS A 17 35.03 37.36 2.37
CA CYS A 17 33.62 36.98 2.46
C CYS A 17 32.68 37.79 1.56
N SER A 18 31.55 37.18 1.17
CA SER A 18 30.25 37.88 1.05
C SER A 18 29.12 36.85 1.14
N GLY A 19 28.27 37.00 2.17
CA GLY A 19 27.33 35.99 2.64
C GLY A 19 26.03 35.87 1.83
N SER A 20 25.47 34.66 1.89
CA SER A 20 24.09 34.32 1.55
C SER A 20 23.28 34.16 2.84
N PRO A 21 22.00 34.56 2.88
CA PRO A 21 21.16 34.46 4.07
C PRO A 21 20.78 32.99 4.34
N SER A 22 20.97 32.58 5.58
CA SER A 22 20.67 31.27 6.16
C SER A 22 19.17 31.00 6.28
N GLN A 23 18.70 29.87 5.75
CA GLN A 23 17.45 29.20 6.17
C GLN A 23 17.63 28.57 7.56
N PRO A 24 16.59 28.45 8.38
CA PRO A 24 16.67 27.78 9.67
C PRO A 24 16.59 26.26 9.50
N ASP A 25 17.72 25.57 9.71
CA ASP A 25 17.77 24.13 9.92
C ASP A 25 17.05 23.77 11.23
N ALA A 26 16.01 22.95 11.15
CA ALA A 26 15.30 22.39 12.30
C ALA A 26 15.49 20.87 12.35
N THR A 27 16.66 20.43 12.79
CA THR A 27 16.89 19.18 13.54
C THR A 27 18.30 19.25 14.11
N PRO A 28 18.50 19.03 15.42
CA PRO A 28 19.85 19.08 15.99
C PRO A 28 20.63 17.83 15.53
N SER A 29 21.63 18.02 14.68
CA SER A 29 22.76 17.08 14.61
C SER A 29 23.57 17.20 15.90
N PRO A 30 24.03 16.10 16.53
CA PRO A 30 24.94 16.19 17.65
C PRO A 30 26.30 16.69 17.14
N ASP A 31 26.68 17.87 17.64
CA ASP A 31 27.89 18.58 17.27
C ASP A 31 29.16 17.76 17.60
N SER A 32 30.10 17.69 16.66
CA SER A 32 31.37 16.99 16.79
C SER A 32 32.35 17.80 17.66
N GLY A 33 32.23 17.68 18.98
CA GLY A 33 33.19 18.18 19.97
C GLY A 33 33.94 17.04 20.66
N GLY A 34 35.28 17.12 20.70
CA GLY A 34 36.15 16.15 21.40
C GLY A 34 35.86 15.97 22.89
N PRO A 35 36.43 14.93 23.54
CA PRO A 35 35.85 14.29 24.72
C PRO A 35 35.90 15.21 25.94
N SER A 36 34.75 15.78 26.28
CA SER A 36 34.52 16.42 27.58
C SER A 36 33.59 15.54 28.41
N ALA A 37 34.00 15.36 29.66
CA ALA A 37 33.49 14.47 30.69
C ALA A 37 31.99 14.10 30.62
N VAL A 38 31.74 12.80 30.82
CA VAL A 38 30.44 12.21 31.18
C VAL A 38 29.78 13.06 32.27
N PRO A 39 28.59 13.66 32.03
CA PRO A 39 27.82 14.24 33.11
C PRO A 39 27.18 13.10 33.91
N THR A 40 27.66 12.90 35.13
CA THR A 40 26.98 12.11 36.17
C THR A 40 25.80 12.92 36.71
N GLY A 41 24.72 13.00 35.94
CA GLY A 41 23.44 13.58 36.37
C GLY A 41 22.38 12.48 36.45
N GLU A 42 21.75 12.30 37.62
CA GLU A 42 20.61 11.40 37.81
C GLU A 42 19.46 11.76 36.85
N PRO A 43 18.77 10.78 36.23
CA PRO A 43 17.56 11.05 35.48
C PRO A 43 16.42 11.37 36.46
N GLY A 44 16.06 12.65 36.55
CA GLY A 44 14.90 13.09 37.33
C GLY A 44 13.60 12.67 36.66
N GLY A 45 13.03 11.54 37.09
CA GLY A 45 11.65 11.19 36.80
C GLY A 45 10.69 12.08 37.58
N GLU A 46 9.56 12.46 36.97
CA GLU A 46 8.41 13.01 37.70
C GLU A 46 8.10 12.09 38.90
N ASP A 47 8.13 12.65 40.11
CA ASP A 47 7.80 11.97 41.37
C ASP A 47 8.63 10.71 41.72
N GLY A 48 9.88 10.61 41.25
CA GLY A 48 10.79 9.51 41.63
C GLY A 48 10.46 8.14 41.06
N LYS A 49 9.64 8.08 39.99
CA LYS A 49 9.35 6.85 39.22
C LYS A 49 10.35 6.66 38.09
N ALA A 50 10.71 5.41 37.79
CA ALA A 50 11.44 5.08 36.57
C ALA A 50 10.48 5.13 35.38
N VAL A 51 10.76 5.98 34.39
CA VAL A 51 9.94 6.10 33.18
C VAL A 51 10.64 5.34 32.06
N ILE A 52 9.95 4.35 31.49
CA ILE A 52 10.44 3.57 30.36
C ILE A 52 9.48 3.65 29.19
N SER A 53 10.00 3.51 27.99
CA SER A 53 9.24 3.57 26.74
C SER A 53 9.12 2.22 26.05
N PHE A 54 7.94 1.96 25.51
CA PHE A 54 7.68 0.83 24.63
C PHE A 54 7.21 1.33 23.26
N ALA A 55 7.99 1.04 22.23
CA ALA A 55 7.62 1.35 20.86
C ALA A 55 6.75 0.23 20.28
N ALA A 56 5.52 0.59 19.90
CA ALA A 56 4.53 -0.28 19.25
C ALA A 56 3.96 0.41 18.00
N TRP A 57 3.48 -0.37 17.04
CA TRP A 57 2.77 0.21 15.89
C TRP A 57 1.48 0.87 16.37
N ASP A 58 1.03 1.92 15.68
CA ASP A 58 -0.15 2.66 16.11
C ASP A 58 -1.42 1.80 16.15
N TYR A 59 -1.57 0.85 15.23
CA TYR A 59 -2.69 -0.09 15.22
C TYR A 59 -2.67 -1.06 16.42
N GLU A 60 -1.52 -1.24 17.07
CA GLU A 60 -1.35 -2.10 18.26
C GLU A 60 -1.57 -1.34 19.57
N ARG A 61 -1.71 -0.01 19.54
CA ARG A 61 -1.91 0.81 20.75
C ARG A 61 -3.13 0.38 21.56
N GLN A 62 -4.22 0.01 20.87
CA GLN A 62 -5.43 -0.52 21.52
C GLN A 62 -5.16 -1.79 22.36
N ILE A 63 -4.05 -2.47 22.11
CA ILE A 63 -3.61 -3.66 22.83
C ILE A 63 -2.63 -3.27 23.94
N TYR A 64 -1.62 -2.47 23.62
CA TYR A 64 -0.53 -2.16 24.55
C TYR A 64 -0.84 -1.04 25.56
N GLU A 65 -1.71 -0.07 25.25
CA GLU A 65 -2.08 1.00 26.19
C GLU A 65 -2.83 0.46 27.43
N PRO A 66 -3.82 -0.46 27.30
CA PRO A 66 -4.42 -1.12 28.46
C PRO A 66 -3.42 -1.96 29.27
N LEU A 67 -2.50 -2.68 28.60
CA LEU A 67 -1.47 -3.48 29.26
C LEU A 67 -0.47 -2.62 30.04
N ALA A 68 -0.03 -1.50 29.45
CA ALA A 68 0.82 -0.53 30.14
C ALA A 68 0.09 0.11 31.32
N THR A 69 -1.20 0.43 31.18
CA THR A 69 -2.02 0.95 32.29
C THR A 69 -2.06 -0.05 33.45
N LYS A 70 -2.35 -1.32 33.17
CA LYS A 70 -2.34 -2.39 34.17
C LYS A 70 -0.95 -2.55 34.81
N PHE A 71 0.10 -2.61 34.01
CA PHE A 71 1.46 -2.76 34.51
C PHE A 71 1.88 -1.60 35.43
N ASN A 72 1.53 -0.36 35.07
CA ASN A 72 1.82 0.83 35.88
C ASN A 72 1.05 0.83 37.21
N GLN A 73 -0.15 0.25 37.25
CA GLN A 73 -0.91 0.06 38.50
C GLN A 73 -0.26 -1.00 39.39
N ASP A 74 0.19 -2.11 38.79
CA ASP A 74 0.82 -3.23 39.52
C ASP A 74 2.27 -2.90 39.94
N ASN A 75 2.92 -1.94 39.27
CA ASN A 75 4.30 -1.50 39.51
C ASN A 75 4.37 0.02 39.73
N PRO A 76 3.94 0.55 40.89
CA PRO A 76 3.81 1.99 41.09
C PRO A 76 5.12 2.79 41.01
N SER A 77 6.28 2.12 41.08
CA SER A 77 7.60 2.71 40.88
C SER A 77 8.05 2.79 39.42
N ILE A 78 7.29 2.22 38.48
CA ILE A 78 7.59 2.18 37.04
C ILE A 78 6.43 2.80 36.25
N LYS A 79 6.74 3.64 35.27
CA LYS A 79 5.78 4.20 34.32
C LYS A 79 6.20 3.81 32.90
N VAL A 80 5.44 2.93 32.27
CA VAL A 80 5.56 2.60 30.85
C VAL A 80 4.80 3.62 30.01
N VAL A 81 5.47 4.20 29.03
CA VAL A 81 4.91 5.13 28.03
C VAL A 81 4.96 4.46 26.65
N ILE A 82 3.83 4.43 25.95
CA ILE A 82 3.76 3.91 24.58
C ILE A 82 4.21 5.00 23.61
N VAL A 83 5.20 4.69 22.77
CA VAL A 83 5.66 5.54 21.67
C VAL A 83 5.36 4.87 20.34
N SER A 84 5.20 5.66 19.27
CA SER A 84 4.79 5.14 17.97
C SER A 84 6.00 4.58 17.21
N LEU A 85 5.91 3.32 16.77
CA LEU A 85 6.88 2.75 15.83
C LEU A 85 6.78 3.40 14.45
N ASP A 86 5.60 3.82 14.02
CA ASP A 86 5.40 4.56 12.78
C ASP A 86 6.26 5.84 12.79
N ASP A 87 6.28 6.58 13.91
CA ASP A 87 7.10 7.79 14.06
C ASP A 87 8.60 7.49 13.98
N LEU A 88 9.05 6.37 14.56
CA LEU A 88 10.47 6.01 14.65
C LEU A 88 11.00 5.37 13.35
N THR A 89 10.13 4.73 12.58
CA THR A 89 10.52 3.98 11.37
C THR A 89 10.24 4.74 10.08
N ASN A 90 9.27 5.66 10.07
CA ASN A 90 8.93 6.45 8.90
C ASN A 90 9.99 7.53 8.64
N VAL A 91 10.86 7.26 7.66
CA VAL A 91 11.81 8.23 7.10
C VAL A 91 11.33 8.65 5.71
N SER A 92 11.38 9.94 5.40
CA SER A 92 10.99 10.51 4.11
C SER A 92 12.02 11.52 3.62
N GLY A 93 12.09 11.73 2.30
CA GLY A 93 13.00 12.68 1.66
C GLY A 93 14.17 12.03 0.90
N PRO A 94 14.97 12.82 0.17
CA PRO A 94 15.98 12.34 -0.77
C PRO A 94 17.16 11.59 -0.11
N ASN A 95 17.29 11.66 1.21
CA ASN A 95 18.34 10.99 1.99
C ASN A 95 17.77 9.92 2.94
N ALA A 96 16.54 9.46 2.73
CA ALA A 96 15.92 8.43 3.56
C ALA A 96 16.72 7.11 3.49
N ASP A 97 17.24 6.67 4.63
CA ASP A 97 18.00 5.43 4.75
C ASP A 97 17.17 4.34 5.46
N TYR A 98 16.70 3.40 4.66
CA TYR A 98 15.94 2.22 5.08
C TYR A 98 16.81 1.00 5.40
N SER A 99 18.13 1.17 5.54
CA SER A 99 19.00 0.06 5.91
C SER A 99 18.61 -0.50 7.28
N PRO A 100 18.68 -1.84 7.46
CA PRO A 100 18.25 -2.48 8.70
C PRO A 100 18.92 -1.91 9.97
N PHE A 101 20.20 -1.54 9.89
CA PHE A 101 20.93 -0.97 11.02
C PHE A 101 20.44 0.44 11.39
N ASN A 102 20.18 1.30 10.40
CA ASN A 102 19.69 2.65 10.69
C ASN A 102 18.23 2.63 11.16
N GLN A 103 17.41 1.71 10.64
CA GLN A 103 16.08 1.47 11.19
C GLN A 103 16.15 1.03 12.66
N LEU A 104 16.95 0.00 12.98
CA LEU A 104 17.10 -0.46 14.36
C LEU A 104 17.61 0.67 15.26
N ARG A 105 18.64 1.41 14.82
CA ARG A 105 19.23 2.52 15.58
C ARG A 105 18.19 3.59 15.92
N ARG A 106 17.33 3.97 14.97
CA ARG A 106 16.23 4.94 15.24
C ARG A 106 15.29 4.43 16.32
N VAL A 107 14.88 3.16 16.23
CA VAL A 107 13.99 2.55 17.22
C VAL A 107 14.64 2.49 18.60
N VAL A 108 15.87 1.96 18.71
CA VAL A 108 16.55 1.79 20.01
C VAL A 108 17.07 3.10 20.61
N SER A 109 17.15 4.17 19.82
CA SER A 109 17.43 5.53 20.34
C SER A 109 16.14 6.25 20.74
N GLY A 110 14.99 5.86 20.16
CA GLY A 110 13.69 6.45 20.45
C GLY A 110 12.89 5.75 21.55
N ALA A 111 13.25 4.50 21.91
CA ALA A 111 12.55 3.73 22.93
C ALA A 111 13.47 2.76 23.69
N ASP A 112 13.14 2.52 24.97
CA ASP A 112 13.81 1.54 25.82
C ASP A 112 13.54 0.11 25.37
N THR A 113 12.30 -0.15 24.94
CA THR A 113 11.81 -1.48 24.57
C THR A 113 10.96 -1.41 23.30
N SER A 114 10.93 -2.48 22.51
CA SER A 114 10.08 -2.54 21.30
C SER A 114 9.76 -3.98 20.89
N SER A 115 8.79 -4.14 19.99
CA SER A 115 8.62 -5.37 19.21
C SER A 115 9.92 -5.69 18.46
N ALA A 116 10.33 -6.96 18.51
CA ALA A 116 11.52 -7.44 17.82
C ALA A 116 11.36 -7.50 16.30
N ALA A 117 10.13 -7.34 15.78
CA ALA A 117 9.84 -7.31 14.34
C ALA A 117 10.56 -6.17 13.59
N VAL A 118 11.04 -5.15 14.31
CA VAL A 118 11.84 -4.05 13.75
C VAL A 118 13.32 -4.41 13.53
N ALA A 119 13.77 -5.55 14.08
CA ALA A 119 15.15 -5.99 13.99
C ALA A 119 15.30 -7.05 12.90
N ALA A 120 16.09 -6.73 11.86
CA ALA A 120 16.47 -7.72 10.86
C ALA A 120 17.53 -8.69 11.42
N PRO A 121 17.65 -9.91 10.89
CA PRO A 121 18.54 -10.93 11.46
C PRO A 121 20.01 -10.49 11.62
N GLU A 122 20.55 -9.74 10.66
CA GLU A 122 21.93 -9.22 10.69
C GLU A 122 22.17 -8.20 11.81
N THR A 123 21.11 -7.58 12.33
CA THR A 123 21.18 -6.56 13.37
C THR A 123 21.15 -7.15 14.78
N LEU A 124 20.68 -8.40 14.93
CA LEU A 124 20.54 -9.08 16.23
C LEU A 124 21.90 -9.23 16.93
N GLY A 125 22.98 -9.40 16.17
CA GLY A 125 24.34 -9.50 16.72
C GLY A 125 25.01 -8.15 17.06
N SER A 126 24.31 -7.03 16.90
CA SER A 126 24.89 -5.68 17.08
C SER A 126 25.00 -5.26 18.55
N SER A 127 25.81 -4.23 18.81
CA SER A 127 25.92 -3.57 20.12
C SER A 127 24.74 -2.66 20.47
N LEU A 128 23.75 -2.53 19.57
CA LEU A 128 22.58 -1.68 19.76
C LEU A 128 21.51 -2.33 20.65
N LEU A 129 21.56 -3.65 20.81
CA LEU A 129 20.63 -4.45 21.61
C LEU A 129 21.27 -4.86 22.94
N LEU A 130 20.49 -4.80 24.01
CA LEU A 130 20.91 -5.31 25.32
C LEU A 130 21.09 -6.83 25.28
N ASP A 131 21.97 -7.37 26.11
CA ASP A 131 22.05 -8.82 26.36
C ASP A 131 21.06 -9.16 27.48
N LEU A 132 20.07 -10.00 27.16
CA LEU A 132 19.02 -10.39 28.11
C LEU A 132 19.49 -11.49 29.06
N THR A 133 20.55 -12.23 28.73
CA THR A 133 20.99 -13.40 29.52
C THR A 133 21.27 -13.06 30.99
N PRO A 134 21.96 -11.96 31.35
CA PRO A 134 22.15 -11.58 32.76
C PRO A 134 20.85 -11.26 33.50
N HIS A 135 19.86 -10.69 32.81
CA HIS A 135 18.55 -10.37 33.40
C HIS A 135 17.70 -11.62 33.62
N MET A 136 17.75 -12.57 32.67
CA MET A 136 17.15 -13.89 32.81
C MET A 136 17.75 -14.66 34.00
N ASP A 137 19.06 -14.56 34.23
CA ASP A 137 19.74 -15.24 35.34
C ASP A 137 19.46 -14.59 36.70
N ALA A 138 19.30 -13.26 36.73
CA ALA A 138 18.99 -12.52 37.95
C ALA A 138 17.53 -12.68 38.40
N ASP A 139 16.60 -12.92 37.46
CA ASP A 139 15.18 -13.07 37.74
C ASP A 139 14.81 -14.51 38.09
N SER A 140 14.77 -14.81 39.39
CA SER A 140 14.36 -16.14 39.89
C SER A 140 12.94 -16.58 39.53
N SER A 141 12.08 -15.65 39.08
CA SER A 141 10.72 -15.96 38.62
C SER A 141 10.67 -16.35 37.14
N PHE A 142 11.73 -16.07 36.39
CA PHE A 142 11.87 -16.39 34.99
C PHE A 142 12.22 -17.87 34.80
N LYS A 143 11.34 -18.61 34.12
CA LYS A 143 11.50 -20.04 33.88
C LYS A 143 11.95 -20.28 32.44
N ARG A 144 13.24 -20.56 32.22
CA ARG A 144 13.77 -20.92 30.90
C ARG A 144 13.09 -22.16 30.32
N ASP A 145 12.86 -23.17 31.15
CA ASP A 145 12.24 -24.45 30.74
C ASP A 145 10.74 -24.32 30.40
N ASP A 146 10.13 -23.16 30.65
CA ASP A 146 8.78 -22.84 30.16
C ASP A 146 8.80 -22.54 28.65
N PHE A 147 9.94 -22.16 28.06
CA PHE A 147 10.07 -21.99 26.63
C PHE A 147 10.28 -23.34 25.94
N TYR A 148 9.82 -23.44 24.69
CA TYR A 148 10.11 -24.61 23.86
C TYR A 148 11.62 -24.71 23.54
N PRO A 149 12.17 -25.93 23.36
CA PRO A 149 13.55 -26.13 22.92
C PRO A 149 13.86 -25.31 21.65
N GLY A 150 14.96 -24.57 21.66
CA GLY A 150 15.38 -23.72 20.54
C GLY A 150 14.65 -22.37 20.40
N ALA A 151 13.57 -22.13 21.14
CA ALA A 151 12.84 -20.86 21.10
C ALA A 151 13.71 -19.66 21.50
N LEU A 152 14.56 -19.83 22.53
CA LEU A 152 15.55 -18.84 22.96
C LEU A 152 16.86 -18.95 22.17
N ASP A 153 17.24 -20.16 21.74
CA ASP A 153 18.53 -20.41 21.10
C ASP A 153 18.64 -19.70 19.73
N GLN A 154 17.55 -19.66 18.96
CA GLN A 154 17.50 -18.94 17.68
C GLN A 154 17.78 -17.43 17.82
N TYR A 155 17.59 -16.87 19.02
CA TYR A 155 17.86 -15.46 19.32
C TYR A 155 19.11 -15.28 20.21
N THR A 156 19.88 -16.35 20.42
CA THR A 156 21.11 -16.34 21.19
C THR A 156 22.31 -16.28 20.25
N ILE A 157 22.80 -15.06 20.02
CA ILE A 157 23.88 -14.78 19.07
C ILE A 157 25.18 -14.57 19.84
N LYS A 158 26.19 -15.42 19.56
CA LYS A 158 27.49 -15.40 20.25
C LYS A 158 27.37 -15.48 21.78
N GLY A 159 26.39 -16.23 22.28
CA GLY A 159 26.14 -16.46 23.71
C GLY A 159 25.27 -15.42 24.40
N ALA A 160 24.85 -14.36 23.71
CA ALA A 160 23.94 -13.33 24.23
C ALA A 160 22.53 -13.51 23.67
N THR A 161 21.53 -13.67 24.52
CA THR A 161 20.11 -13.71 24.10
C THR A 161 19.61 -12.29 23.85
N ARG A 162 19.13 -12.00 22.64
CA ARG A 162 18.82 -10.62 22.18
C ARG A 162 17.34 -10.31 22.08
N VAL A 163 16.52 -11.34 21.95
CA VAL A 163 15.06 -11.25 21.82
C VAL A 163 14.45 -12.17 22.86
N LEU A 164 13.44 -11.67 23.58
CA LEU A 164 12.56 -12.50 24.38
C LEU A 164 11.39 -12.93 23.48
N PRO A 165 11.35 -14.19 23.02
CA PRO A 165 10.36 -14.63 22.04
C PRO A 165 8.97 -14.62 22.63
N ARG A 166 7.99 -14.26 21.80
CA ARG A 166 6.58 -14.26 22.18
C ARG A 166 5.81 -15.38 21.48
N TYR A 167 6.01 -15.54 20.18
CA TYR A 167 5.48 -16.67 19.42
C TYR A 167 6.56 -17.32 18.56
N LEU A 168 6.28 -18.56 18.19
CA LEU A 168 6.99 -19.33 17.19
C LEU A 168 6.07 -19.48 15.99
N TYR A 169 6.64 -19.34 14.79
CA TYR A 169 5.93 -19.58 13.54
C TYR A 169 6.38 -20.91 12.95
N VAL A 170 5.43 -21.83 12.81
CA VAL A 170 5.66 -23.20 12.35
C VAL A 170 4.68 -23.52 11.24
N GLN A 171 5.16 -23.69 10.02
CA GLN A 171 4.33 -24.17 8.91
C GLN A 171 4.29 -25.70 8.85
N LEU A 172 3.13 -26.25 8.50
CA LEU A 172 2.94 -27.66 8.19
C LEU A 172 2.63 -27.85 6.70
N LEU A 173 2.79 -29.08 6.25
CA LEU A 173 2.30 -29.58 4.96
C LEU A 173 1.04 -30.41 5.20
N ASN A 174 0.07 -30.25 4.32
CA ASN A 174 -1.08 -31.11 4.20
C ASN A 174 -0.83 -32.17 3.12
N TYR A 175 -1.44 -33.34 3.25
CA TYR A 175 -1.45 -34.35 2.19
C TYR A 175 -2.78 -35.10 2.10
N ASN A 176 -3.12 -35.53 0.89
CA ASN A 176 -4.33 -36.30 0.62
C ASN A 176 -4.08 -37.79 0.92
N LYS A 177 -4.66 -38.33 2.00
CA LYS A 177 -4.42 -39.72 2.43
C LYS A 177 -4.88 -40.74 1.40
N GLU A 178 -5.95 -40.44 0.67
CA GLU A 178 -6.47 -41.32 -0.38
C GLU A 178 -5.54 -41.44 -1.57
N LEU A 179 -4.91 -40.35 -2.00
CA LEU A 179 -3.94 -40.38 -3.11
C LEU A 179 -2.71 -41.22 -2.76
N PHE A 180 -2.21 -41.11 -1.53
CA PHE A 180 -1.12 -41.95 -1.03
C PHE A 180 -1.52 -43.43 -1.03
N LYS A 181 -2.68 -43.75 -0.46
CA LYS A 181 -3.22 -45.12 -0.43
C LYS A 181 -3.42 -45.69 -1.84
N ASN A 182 -3.99 -44.92 -2.76
CA ASN A 182 -4.24 -45.33 -4.14
C ASN A 182 -2.96 -45.50 -4.96
N ALA A 183 -1.89 -44.79 -4.61
CA ALA A 183 -0.57 -44.96 -5.20
C ALA A 183 0.24 -46.10 -4.55
N GLY A 184 -0.25 -46.71 -3.45
CA GLY A 184 0.48 -47.70 -2.68
C GLY A 184 1.69 -47.13 -1.93
N LEU A 185 1.69 -45.82 -1.66
CA LEU A 185 2.77 -45.12 -0.98
C LEU A 185 2.51 -45.06 0.53
N PRO A 186 3.56 -45.19 1.37
CA PRO A 186 3.42 -44.97 2.80
C PRO A 186 3.11 -43.49 3.07
N GLU A 187 2.27 -43.23 4.08
CA GLU A 187 2.04 -41.86 4.57
C GLU A 187 3.35 -41.20 5.04
N PRO A 188 3.49 -39.87 4.90
CA PRO A 188 4.66 -39.14 5.38
C PRO A 188 4.92 -39.35 6.87
N LYS A 189 6.20 -39.29 7.27
CA LYS A 189 6.63 -39.43 8.67
C LYS A 189 7.41 -38.20 9.12
N LEU A 190 7.40 -37.95 10.43
CA LEU A 190 8.16 -36.85 11.03
C LEU A 190 9.65 -36.98 10.72
N GLY A 191 10.29 -35.86 10.39
CA GLY A 191 11.69 -35.85 9.95
C GLY A 191 11.91 -36.14 8.47
N TRP A 192 10.88 -35.95 7.64
CA TRP A 192 10.99 -36.10 6.19
C TRP A 192 12.05 -35.15 5.59
N SER A 193 12.79 -35.58 4.57
CA SER A 193 13.74 -34.71 3.85
C SER A 193 13.13 -34.09 2.59
N TRP A 194 13.75 -33.04 2.05
CA TRP A 194 13.35 -32.45 0.76
C TRP A 194 13.46 -33.45 -0.39
N THR A 195 14.50 -34.29 -0.39
CA THR A 195 14.65 -35.40 -1.32
C THR A 195 13.45 -36.35 -1.24
N ASP A 196 12.99 -36.70 -0.04
CA ASP A 196 11.85 -37.59 0.10
C ASP A 196 10.53 -36.93 -0.33
N LEU A 197 10.31 -35.65 0.02
CA LEU A 197 9.12 -34.90 -0.38
C LEU A 197 9.02 -34.81 -1.90
N LEU A 198 10.08 -34.36 -2.58
CA LEU A 198 10.09 -34.22 -4.03
C LEU A 198 10.02 -35.59 -4.73
N GLY A 199 10.69 -36.61 -4.18
CA GLY A 199 10.63 -37.98 -4.70
C GLY A 199 9.24 -38.62 -4.55
N THR A 200 8.51 -38.32 -3.48
CA THR A 200 7.11 -38.75 -3.32
C THR A 200 6.18 -37.95 -4.21
N ALA A 201 6.41 -36.65 -4.38
CA ALA A 201 5.66 -35.83 -5.32
C ALA A 201 5.77 -36.38 -6.76
N GLU A 202 6.97 -36.83 -7.18
CA GLU A 202 7.16 -37.49 -8.47
C GLU A 202 6.40 -38.81 -8.60
N GLN A 203 6.29 -39.60 -7.52
CA GLN A 203 5.54 -40.86 -7.53
C GLN A 203 4.01 -40.65 -7.52
N LEU A 204 3.54 -39.55 -6.93
CA LEU A 204 2.12 -39.17 -6.92
C LEU A 204 1.68 -38.57 -8.25
N ALA A 205 2.60 -37.94 -8.99
CA ALA A 205 2.29 -37.28 -10.25
C ALA A 205 1.74 -38.25 -11.31
N LYS A 206 0.61 -37.89 -11.91
CA LYS A 206 -0.01 -38.66 -13.00
C LYS A 206 -0.36 -37.75 -14.16
N LYS A 207 0.10 -38.11 -15.36
CA LYS A 207 -0.15 -37.36 -16.60
C LYS A 207 -0.82 -38.23 -17.66
N ASN A 208 -1.70 -37.59 -18.43
CA ASN A 208 -2.27 -38.12 -19.66
C ASN A 208 -2.01 -37.13 -20.80
N GLY A 209 -0.93 -37.36 -21.54
CA GLY A 209 -0.43 -36.41 -22.53
C GLY A 209 0.02 -35.09 -21.89
N SER A 210 -0.54 -33.97 -22.35
CA SER A 210 -0.27 -32.64 -21.79
C SER A 210 -1.07 -32.34 -20.52
N ARG A 211 -2.13 -33.11 -20.24
CA ARG A 211 -2.96 -32.94 -19.05
C ARG A 211 -2.32 -33.64 -17.85
N VAL A 212 -2.24 -32.93 -16.73
CA VAL A 212 -1.87 -33.51 -15.43
C VAL A 212 -3.16 -33.88 -14.71
N ASP A 213 -3.34 -35.17 -14.42
CA ASP A 213 -4.50 -35.70 -13.70
C ASP A 213 -4.29 -35.64 -12.17
N THR A 214 -3.04 -35.75 -11.73
CA THR A 214 -2.66 -35.60 -10.31
C THR A 214 -1.33 -34.89 -10.22
N TYR A 215 -1.29 -33.79 -9.47
CA TYR A 215 -0.07 -33.09 -9.10
C TYR A 215 0.51 -33.67 -7.81
N GLY A 216 1.82 -33.83 -7.77
CA GLY A 216 2.52 -34.37 -6.61
C GLY A 216 2.51 -33.42 -5.41
N TYR A 217 3.06 -32.23 -5.61
CA TYR A 217 3.23 -31.17 -4.62
C TYR A 217 2.82 -29.83 -5.22
N LEU A 218 2.04 -29.07 -4.47
CA LEU A 218 1.66 -27.70 -4.78
C LEU A 218 2.41 -26.76 -3.85
N ASP A 219 3.30 -25.96 -4.42
CA ASP A 219 4.16 -25.02 -3.71
C ASP A 219 3.70 -23.57 -3.94
N SER A 220 3.35 -22.85 -2.87
CA SER A 220 2.95 -21.44 -2.95
C SER A 220 4.08 -20.51 -3.37
N SER A 221 5.34 -20.93 -3.26
CA SER A 221 6.47 -20.11 -3.72
C SER A 221 6.77 -20.25 -5.22
N GLY A 222 5.95 -20.98 -5.97
CA GLY A 222 6.10 -21.13 -7.43
C GLY A 222 7.36 -21.90 -7.86
N GLY A 223 7.87 -22.77 -6.99
CA GLY A 223 9.07 -23.57 -7.16
C GLY A 223 10.33 -23.00 -6.51
N PHE A 224 10.24 -21.85 -5.84
CA PHE A 224 11.40 -21.19 -5.23
C PHE A 224 11.91 -21.94 -3.98
N LEU A 225 11.04 -22.39 -3.09
CA LEU A 225 11.42 -23.20 -1.91
C LEU A 225 12.06 -24.54 -2.32
N PRO A 226 11.49 -25.32 -3.26
CA PRO A 226 12.17 -26.48 -3.84
C PRO A 226 13.54 -26.14 -4.44
N LEU A 227 13.68 -25.00 -5.14
CA LEU A 227 14.96 -24.57 -5.69
C LEU A 227 15.98 -24.35 -4.59
N ILE A 228 15.64 -23.59 -3.55
CA ILE A 228 16.53 -23.32 -2.41
C ILE A 228 16.96 -24.62 -1.74
N ALA A 229 16.03 -25.54 -1.52
CA ALA A 229 16.34 -26.85 -0.94
C ALA A 229 17.35 -27.63 -1.78
N LEU A 230 17.13 -27.71 -3.10
CA LEU A 230 18.04 -28.37 -4.04
C LEU A 230 19.43 -27.71 -4.08
N LEU A 231 19.51 -26.39 -3.91
CA LEU A 231 20.78 -25.67 -3.86
C LEU A 231 21.52 -25.91 -2.53
N ASN A 232 20.80 -25.91 -1.41
CA ASN A 232 21.35 -26.21 -0.08
C ASN A 232 21.93 -27.63 -0.02
N GLU A 233 21.26 -28.62 -0.60
CA GLU A 233 21.78 -30.00 -0.73
C GLU A 233 23.11 -30.05 -1.50
N ARG A 234 23.38 -29.05 -2.36
CA ARG A 234 24.63 -28.91 -3.13
C ARG A 234 25.62 -27.94 -2.47
N GLY A 235 25.39 -27.55 -1.22
CA GLY A 235 26.25 -26.64 -0.46
C GLY A 235 26.19 -25.18 -0.93
N LEU A 236 25.14 -24.79 -1.66
CA LEU A 236 24.93 -23.42 -2.12
C LEU A 236 23.79 -22.76 -1.35
N ASP A 237 24.15 -21.90 -0.39
CA ASP A 237 23.19 -21.09 0.35
C ASP A 237 22.88 -19.79 -0.41
N LEU A 238 21.95 -19.88 -1.36
CA LEU A 238 21.50 -18.75 -2.17
C LEU A 238 20.87 -17.63 -1.31
N PHE A 239 20.26 -17.97 -0.18
CA PHE A 239 19.49 -17.02 0.62
C PHE A 239 20.38 -16.12 1.49
N ASN A 240 21.51 -16.64 1.96
CA ASN A 240 22.52 -15.87 2.71
C ASN A 240 23.67 -15.35 1.83
N ALA A 241 23.70 -15.65 0.52
CA ALA A 241 24.74 -15.16 -0.39
C ALA A 241 24.59 -13.66 -0.69
N GLN A 242 25.73 -12.95 -0.78
CA GLN A 242 25.77 -11.54 -1.19
C GLN A 242 26.01 -11.40 -2.70
N ALA A 243 25.61 -10.25 -3.24
CA ALA A 243 26.08 -9.77 -4.53
C ALA A 243 27.62 -9.89 -4.65
N GLY A 244 28.07 -10.58 -5.70
CA GLY A 244 29.49 -10.86 -5.94
C GLY A 244 30.04 -12.15 -5.30
N GLN A 245 29.31 -12.78 -4.38
CA GLN A 245 29.64 -14.13 -3.87
C GLN A 245 28.99 -15.24 -4.68
N ILE A 246 28.00 -14.89 -5.50
CA ILE A 246 27.20 -15.82 -6.29
C ILE A 246 27.13 -15.36 -7.74
N LYS A 247 27.13 -16.32 -8.66
CA LYS A 247 26.86 -16.10 -10.08
C LYS A 247 25.59 -16.85 -10.46
N LEU A 248 24.60 -16.14 -10.99
CA LEU A 248 23.30 -16.72 -11.35
C LEU A 248 23.44 -17.80 -12.43
N ASP A 249 24.44 -17.69 -13.30
CA ASP A 249 24.69 -18.61 -14.41
C ASP A 249 25.64 -19.77 -14.08
N GLN A 250 26.03 -19.94 -12.81
CA GLN A 250 26.86 -21.05 -12.39
C GLN A 250 26.11 -22.39 -12.41
N SER A 251 26.84 -23.47 -12.65
CA SER A 251 26.24 -24.80 -12.93
C SER A 251 25.26 -25.26 -11.85
N GLN A 252 25.56 -25.05 -10.57
CA GLN A 252 24.67 -25.46 -9.48
C GLN A 252 23.27 -24.82 -9.58
N ILE A 253 23.19 -23.53 -9.96
CA ILE A 253 21.92 -22.81 -10.11
C ILE A 253 21.20 -23.26 -11.38
N VAL A 254 21.94 -23.35 -12.50
CA VAL A 254 21.40 -23.84 -13.77
C VAL A 254 20.80 -25.24 -13.62
N ASP A 255 21.52 -26.15 -12.95
CA ASP A 255 21.07 -27.51 -12.68
C ASP A 255 19.87 -27.55 -11.74
N GLY A 256 19.88 -26.72 -10.69
CA GLY A 256 18.77 -26.59 -9.75
C GLY A 256 17.48 -26.12 -10.44
N VAL A 257 17.56 -25.06 -11.24
CA VAL A 257 16.43 -24.52 -12.00
C VAL A 257 15.97 -25.53 -13.07
N GLY A 258 16.89 -26.23 -13.73
CA GLY A 258 16.57 -27.32 -14.65
C GLY A 258 15.83 -28.48 -13.96
N ARG A 259 16.22 -28.83 -12.73
CA ARG A 259 15.51 -29.84 -11.93
C ARG A 259 14.10 -29.39 -11.55
N VAL A 260 13.92 -28.14 -11.12
CA VAL A 260 12.59 -27.56 -10.84
C VAL A 260 11.73 -27.58 -12.10
N ARG A 261 12.28 -27.20 -13.26
CA ARG A 261 11.57 -27.31 -14.56
C ARG A 261 11.10 -28.73 -14.85
N THR A 262 11.95 -29.72 -14.59
CA THR A 262 11.61 -31.13 -14.80
C THR A 262 10.45 -31.57 -13.89
N LEU A 263 10.45 -31.13 -12.63
CA LEU A 263 9.37 -31.40 -11.67
C LEU A 263 8.05 -30.72 -12.09
N ILE A 264 8.11 -29.53 -12.68
CA ILE A 264 6.93 -28.86 -13.23
C ILE A 264 6.42 -29.62 -14.46
N ASP A 265 7.32 -29.93 -15.40
CA ASP A 265 6.97 -30.58 -16.66
C ASP A 265 6.40 -31.99 -16.46
N ASN A 266 6.82 -32.73 -15.43
CA ASN A 266 6.28 -34.06 -15.12
C ASN A 266 5.05 -34.05 -14.19
N GLY A 267 4.62 -32.87 -13.70
CA GLY A 267 3.47 -32.73 -12.80
C GLY A 267 3.77 -33.03 -11.33
N ALA A 268 5.02 -33.31 -10.97
CA ALA A 268 5.44 -33.47 -9.57
C ALA A 268 5.31 -32.16 -8.79
N LEU A 269 5.53 -31.02 -9.45
CA LEU A 269 5.41 -29.70 -8.85
C LEU A 269 4.39 -28.86 -9.62
N TYR A 270 3.35 -28.40 -8.93
CA TYR A 270 2.50 -27.35 -9.45
C TYR A 270 3.08 -25.99 -9.08
N ARG A 271 3.28 -25.14 -10.10
CA ARG A 271 3.63 -23.73 -9.94
C ARG A 271 2.37 -22.90 -10.16
N PRO A 272 1.82 -22.26 -9.11
CA PRO A 272 0.78 -21.27 -9.30
C PRO A 272 1.34 -20.12 -10.16
N ASP A 273 0.58 -19.72 -11.17
CA ASP A 273 0.90 -18.53 -11.95
C ASP A 273 0.16 -17.33 -11.33
N TYR A 274 0.84 -16.63 -10.42
CA TYR A 274 0.29 -15.44 -9.78
C TYR A 274 0.23 -14.23 -10.73
N ASN A 275 0.94 -14.30 -11.86
CA ASN A 275 0.94 -13.28 -12.90
C ASN A 275 -0.03 -13.60 -14.05
N ALA A 276 -0.52 -14.85 -14.13
CA ALA A 276 -1.64 -15.22 -14.97
C ALA A 276 -2.87 -14.45 -14.50
N ARG A 277 -3.01 -13.25 -15.04
CA ARG A 277 -4.33 -12.70 -15.29
C ARG A 277 -5.10 -13.80 -16.02
N PRO A 278 -6.33 -14.15 -15.61
CA PRO A 278 -7.13 -15.23 -16.22
C PRO A 278 -7.29 -15.15 -17.76
N GLU A 279 -6.78 -14.10 -18.39
CA GLU A 279 -7.04 -13.66 -19.74
C GLU A 279 -5.90 -13.91 -20.74
N ALA A 280 -4.69 -14.34 -20.32
CA ALA A 280 -3.55 -14.48 -21.24
C ALA A 280 -3.49 -15.80 -22.03
N ALA A 281 -4.36 -16.79 -21.75
CA ALA A 281 -4.38 -18.06 -22.49
C ALA A 281 -5.79 -18.70 -22.50
N PRO A 282 -6.63 -18.50 -23.54
CA PRO A 282 -8.00 -19.01 -23.60
C PRO A 282 -8.14 -20.54 -23.71
N SER A 283 -7.05 -21.32 -23.59
CA SER A 283 -7.08 -22.78 -23.75
C SER A 283 -6.86 -23.59 -22.47
N ALA A 284 -6.65 -22.93 -21.34
CA ALA A 284 -6.92 -23.46 -20.00
C ALA A 284 -6.86 -22.29 -19.03
N PRO A 285 -7.92 -21.94 -18.28
CA PRO A 285 -7.73 -21.08 -17.11
C PRO A 285 -6.63 -21.72 -16.26
N ALA A 286 -5.63 -20.94 -15.83
CA ALA A 286 -4.70 -21.41 -14.80
C ALA A 286 -5.59 -21.94 -13.67
N ALA A 287 -5.56 -23.25 -13.42
CA ALA A 287 -6.52 -23.87 -12.54
C ALA A 287 -6.33 -23.25 -11.15
N ASP A 288 -7.42 -22.76 -10.55
CA ASP A 288 -7.39 -22.24 -9.18
C ASP A 288 -6.71 -23.30 -8.28
N PRO A 289 -5.56 -22.98 -7.65
CA PRO A 289 -4.83 -23.90 -6.78
C PRO A 289 -5.73 -24.55 -5.72
N THR A 290 -6.67 -23.78 -5.17
CA THR A 290 -7.62 -24.23 -4.14
C THR A 290 -8.62 -25.22 -4.73
N GLN A 291 -9.12 -24.95 -5.94
CA GLN A 291 -10.03 -25.85 -6.65
C GLN A 291 -9.34 -27.16 -7.05
N LEU A 292 -8.06 -27.14 -7.44
CA LEU A 292 -7.31 -28.37 -7.70
C LEU A 292 -7.23 -29.27 -6.46
N ILE A 293 -7.07 -28.67 -5.28
CA ILE A 293 -7.08 -29.42 -4.03
C ILE A 293 -8.50 -29.95 -3.75
N ARG A 294 -9.56 -29.14 -3.88
CA ARG A 294 -10.96 -29.59 -3.70
C ARG A 294 -11.35 -30.73 -4.65
N ASP A 295 -10.84 -30.71 -5.87
CA ASP A 295 -11.02 -31.76 -6.88
C ASP A 295 -10.26 -33.06 -6.54
N GLY A 296 -9.45 -33.09 -5.48
CA GLY A 296 -8.62 -34.23 -5.11
C GLY A 296 -7.46 -34.49 -6.09
N LYS A 297 -7.00 -33.45 -6.81
CA LYS A 297 -5.95 -33.55 -7.83
C LYS A 297 -4.55 -33.24 -7.30
N VAL A 298 -4.40 -32.93 -6.02
CA VAL A 298 -3.12 -32.53 -5.41
C VAL A 298 -2.76 -33.47 -4.27
N GLY A 299 -1.55 -34.04 -4.32
CA GLY A 299 -1.04 -34.98 -3.33
C GLY A 299 -0.61 -34.31 -2.03
N ILE A 300 0.17 -33.23 -2.11
CA ILE A 300 0.80 -32.51 -0.99
C ILE A 300 0.65 -31.00 -1.24
N TRP A 301 0.33 -30.20 -0.21
CA TRP A 301 0.26 -28.74 -0.32
C TRP A 301 0.59 -28.05 1.01
N GLY A 302 0.90 -26.75 0.99
CA GLY A 302 1.13 -25.96 2.19
C GLY A 302 -0.16 -25.69 2.99
N GLN A 303 -0.02 -25.42 4.28
CA GLN A 303 -1.15 -25.12 5.17
C GLN A 303 -1.86 -23.78 4.85
N ASP A 304 -1.21 -22.92 4.09
CA ASP A 304 -1.63 -21.58 3.67
C ASP A 304 -2.83 -21.57 2.70
N PHE A 305 -3.08 -22.63 1.93
CA PHE A 305 -4.11 -22.65 0.88
C PHE A 305 -5.58 -22.68 1.35
N PHE A 306 -5.86 -22.89 2.64
CA PHE A 306 -7.23 -22.92 3.19
C PHE A 306 -7.40 -22.13 4.50
N GLY A 307 -6.51 -21.17 4.79
CA GLY A 307 -6.61 -20.33 6.01
C GLY A 307 -6.61 -21.14 7.32
N GLY A 308 -6.17 -22.39 7.29
CA GLY A 308 -6.36 -23.35 8.37
C GLY A 308 -5.32 -23.20 9.46
N GLY A 309 -5.35 -22.10 10.19
CA GLY A 309 -4.63 -22.03 11.45
C GLY A 309 -5.25 -22.93 12.51
N PRO A 310 -4.59 -23.07 13.67
CA PRO A 310 -5.18 -23.75 14.82
C PRO A 310 -6.51 -23.13 15.27
N ARG A 311 -6.89 -21.95 14.74
CA ARG A 311 -8.24 -21.38 14.82
C ARG A 311 -8.74 -21.02 13.41
N PRO A 312 -10.06 -21.15 13.14
CA PRO A 312 -10.67 -20.64 11.92
C PRO A 312 -10.42 -19.13 11.82
N ILE A 313 -9.85 -18.68 10.71
CA ILE A 313 -9.87 -17.26 10.35
C ILE A 313 -11.32 -16.93 9.98
N ASP A 314 -11.86 -15.86 10.57
CA ASP A 314 -13.16 -15.32 10.16
C ASP A 314 -13.17 -15.12 8.64
N SER A 315 -14.21 -15.65 8.02
CA SER A 315 -14.47 -15.83 6.59
C SER A 315 -14.56 -14.54 5.75
N SER A 316 -14.03 -13.41 6.21
CA SER A 316 -14.12 -12.12 5.52
C SER A 316 -13.05 -11.90 4.45
N ILE A 317 -12.03 -12.77 4.34
CA ILE A 317 -11.13 -12.80 3.17
C ILE A 317 -11.68 -13.81 2.17
N GLN A 318 -12.22 -13.27 1.07
CA GLN A 318 -12.95 -13.95 0.00
C GLN A 318 -12.43 -15.36 -0.35
N GLY A 319 -13.27 -16.39 -0.13
CA GLY A 319 -13.30 -17.63 -0.92
C GLY A 319 -12.65 -18.90 -0.34
N GLY A 320 -11.90 -18.83 0.76
CA GLY A 320 -11.27 -20.00 1.38
C GLY A 320 -12.15 -20.71 2.39
N GLY A 321 -12.94 -21.71 1.97
CA GLY A 321 -13.64 -22.61 2.91
C GLY A 321 -12.70 -23.46 3.76
N SER A 322 -13.22 -24.06 4.85
CA SER A 322 -12.45 -24.93 5.76
C SER A 322 -11.93 -26.20 5.06
N SER A 323 -10.79 -26.74 5.51
CA SER A 323 -10.34 -28.10 5.12
C SER A 323 -11.35 -29.20 5.46
N ASP A 324 -12.28 -28.94 6.39
CA ASP A 324 -13.38 -29.84 6.76
C ASP A 324 -14.41 -30.03 5.63
N GLU A 325 -14.35 -29.22 4.58
CA GLU A 325 -15.20 -29.32 3.39
C GLU A 325 -14.59 -30.19 2.27
N LEU A 326 -13.38 -30.71 2.45
CA LEU A 326 -12.72 -31.53 1.43
C LEU A 326 -13.34 -32.94 1.36
N PRO A 327 -13.57 -33.50 0.15
CA PRO A 327 -14.25 -34.78 -0.01
C PRO A 327 -13.39 -36.01 0.31
N PHE A 328 -12.22 -35.82 0.92
CA PHE A 328 -11.23 -36.84 1.24
C PHE A 328 -10.52 -36.53 2.57
N GLU A 329 -9.92 -37.55 3.18
CA GLU A 329 -9.14 -37.36 4.41
C GLU A 329 -7.81 -36.64 4.15
N VAL A 330 -7.54 -35.61 4.96
CA VAL A 330 -6.29 -34.84 4.94
C VAL A 330 -5.42 -35.24 6.12
N GLY A 331 -4.16 -35.56 5.87
CA GLY A 331 -3.14 -35.66 6.91
C GLY A 331 -2.27 -34.42 6.98
N LYS A 332 -1.64 -34.20 8.14
CA LYS A 332 -0.72 -33.07 8.35
C LYS A 332 0.65 -33.54 8.82
N ILE A 333 1.70 -32.92 8.31
CA ILE A 333 3.08 -33.25 8.63
C ILE A 333 3.94 -31.98 8.70
N ALA A 334 5.00 -32.00 9.49
CA ALA A 334 5.96 -30.89 9.51
C ALA A 334 6.68 -30.75 8.15
N TYR A 335 7.08 -29.52 7.81
CA TYR A 335 7.98 -29.28 6.68
C TYR A 335 9.29 -30.06 6.84
N PRO A 336 9.97 -30.40 5.73
CA PRO A 336 11.24 -31.11 5.79
C PRO A 336 12.31 -30.41 6.66
N ALA A 337 13.11 -31.22 7.36
CA ALA A 337 14.24 -30.71 8.14
C ALA A 337 15.24 -29.96 7.24
N GLY A 338 15.76 -28.83 7.71
CA GLY A 338 16.70 -28.00 6.92
C GLY A 338 16.03 -27.14 5.85
N ALA A 339 14.68 -27.07 5.81
CA ALA A 339 13.99 -25.96 5.16
C ALA A 339 14.50 -24.62 5.73
N ILE A 340 14.38 -23.52 4.99
CA ILE A 340 14.54 -22.19 5.56
C ILE A 340 13.21 -21.78 6.17
N ASN A 341 13.20 -21.12 7.33
CA ASN A 341 11.97 -20.58 7.89
C ASN A 341 11.57 -19.33 7.11
N PHE A 342 10.93 -19.53 5.96
CA PHE A 342 10.49 -18.46 5.07
C PHE A 342 9.33 -17.64 5.64
N PHE A 343 8.67 -18.18 6.66
CA PHE A 343 7.41 -17.68 7.21
C PHE A 343 7.57 -17.09 8.62
N GLY A 344 8.75 -17.24 9.24
CA GLY A 344 9.03 -16.78 10.59
C GLY A 344 9.81 -15.47 10.59
N GLY A 345 9.12 -14.37 10.86
CA GLY A 345 9.75 -13.13 11.29
C GLY A 345 10.26 -13.23 12.74
N VAL A 346 11.08 -12.26 13.14
CA VAL A 346 11.47 -12.12 14.55
C VAL A 346 10.25 -11.68 15.36
N ASP A 347 9.64 -12.59 16.12
CA ASP A 347 8.47 -12.30 16.97
C ASP A 347 8.83 -12.45 18.47
N GLY A 348 8.82 -11.31 19.14
CA GLY A 348 9.25 -11.16 20.52
C GLY A 348 9.51 -9.71 20.87
N TYR A 349 10.31 -9.49 21.90
CA TYR A 349 10.64 -8.16 22.41
C TYR A 349 12.14 -7.95 22.54
N ILE A 350 12.59 -6.73 22.25
CA ILE A 350 13.98 -6.27 22.38
C ILE A 350 14.09 -5.16 23.42
N ILE A 351 15.28 -5.01 24.00
CA ILE A 351 15.65 -3.87 24.86
C ILE A 351 16.83 -3.13 24.21
N SER A 352 16.76 -1.80 24.16
CA SER A 352 17.87 -0.96 23.73
C SER A 352 19.08 -1.12 24.65
N ALA A 353 20.28 -1.27 24.09
CA ALA A 353 21.52 -1.23 24.87
C ALA A 353 21.76 0.13 25.54
N GLY A 354 21.07 1.19 25.09
CA GLY A 354 21.18 2.56 25.60
C GLY A 354 20.19 2.91 26.71
N THR A 355 19.37 1.96 27.18
CA THR A 355 18.40 2.23 28.25
C THR A 355 19.10 2.58 29.57
N ALA A 356 18.59 3.59 30.27
CA ALA A 356 19.02 3.92 31.62
C ALA A 356 18.36 3.03 32.69
N HIS A 357 17.35 2.24 32.30
CA HIS A 357 16.49 1.47 33.20
C HIS A 357 16.37 -0.02 32.77
N PRO A 358 17.48 -0.76 32.63
CA PRO A 358 17.47 -2.11 32.05
C PRO A 358 16.69 -3.14 32.90
N ALA A 359 16.64 -2.96 34.22
CA ALA A 359 15.90 -3.85 35.11
C ALA A 359 14.38 -3.65 35.00
N GLU A 360 13.94 -2.39 34.88
CA GLU A 360 12.55 -2.02 34.66
C GLU A 360 12.08 -2.41 33.25
N ALA A 361 12.92 -2.19 32.24
CA ALA A 361 12.69 -2.63 30.87
C ALA A 361 12.52 -4.16 30.79
N TRP A 362 13.37 -4.93 31.47
CA TRP A 362 13.23 -6.39 31.59
C TRP A 362 11.88 -6.79 32.18
N LYS A 363 11.46 -6.19 33.31
CA LYS A 363 10.17 -6.49 33.94
C LYS A 363 8.99 -6.26 32.98
N TRP A 364 9.06 -5.19 32.18
CA TRP A 364 8.02 -4.89 31.20
C TRP A 364 7.94 -5.95 30.09
N ILE A 365 9.05 -6.30 29.43
CA ILE A 365 9.01 -7.28 28.34
C ILE A 365 8.73 -8.71 28.85
N GLU A 366 9.15 -9.03 30.08
CA GLU A 366 8.85 -10.29 30.75
C GLU A 366 7.34 -10.39 31.01
N PHE A 367 6.73 -9.33 31.56
CA PHE A 367 5.28 -9.23 31.72
C PHE A 367 4.54 -9.40 30.38
N LEU A 368 4.99 -8.69 29.33
CA LEU A 368 4.42 -8.79 27.99
C LEU A 368 4.51 -10.20 27.40
N SER A 369 5.61 -10.92 27.63
CA SER A 369 5.82 -12.29 27.13
C SER A 369 4.81 -13.31 27.70
N ARG A 370 4.04 -12.93 28.71
CA ARG A 370 2.95 -13.73 29.32
C ARG A 370 1.56 -13.28 28.87
N GLN A 371 1.45 -12.16 28.15
CA GLN A 371 0.15 -11.62 27.73
C GLN A 371 -0.28 -12.23 26.40
N GLN A 372 -1.57 -12.53 26.28
CA GLN A 372 -2.19 -12.73 24.98
C GLN A 372 -2.47 -11.36 24.37
N THR A 373 -1.67 -10.95 23.40
CA THR A 373 -1.87 -9.68 22.69
C THR A 373 -2.35 -9.90 21.24
N ASP A 374 -3.03 -11.02 21.01
CA ASP A 374 -3.71 -11.34 19.75
C ASP A 374 -5.12 -10.77 19.82
N GLN A 375 -5.48 -9.85 18.92
CA GLN A 375 -6.86 -9.42 18.75
C GLN A 375 -7.50 -10.02 17.50
N ALA A 376 -8.78 -10.39 17.65
CA ALA A 376 -9.71 -10.54 16.53
C ALA A 376 -9.89 -9.16 15.87
N GLY A 377 -9.51 -9.04 14.60
CA GLY A 377 -9.63 -7.80 13.82
C GLY A 377 -8.32 -7.09 13.50
N GLY A 378 -7.18 -7.54 14.03
CA GLY A 378 -5.88 -7.16 13.47
C GLY A 378 -5.72 -7.82 12.10
N GLY A 379 -5.29 -7.07 11.08
CA GLY A 379 -5.21 -7.50 9.68
C GLY A 379 -4.52 -8.86 9.44
N PRO A 380 -4.48 -9.35 8.18
CA PRO A 380 -4.22 -10.75 7.78
C PRO A 380 -2.94 -11.42 8.34
N VAL A 381 -2.07 -10.68 9.01
CA VAL A 381 -0.82 -11.15 9.63
C VAL A 381 -1.05 -11.80 11.01
N LEU A 382 -2.12 -11.47 11.75
CA LEU A 382 -2.25 -11.87 13.17
C LEU A 382 -3.03 -13.17 13.42
N ASN A 383 -3.75 -13.69 12.43
CA ASN A 383 -4.48 -14.97 12.48
C ASN A 383 -3.80 -16.07 11.65
N GLN A 384 -2.47 -16.06 11.55
CA GLN A 384 -1.76 -16.99 10.67
C GLN A 384 -1.73 -18.43 11.21
N PRO A 385 -1.90 -19.43 10.33
CA PRO A 385 -1.65 -20.81 10.66
C PRO A 385 -0.25 -21.05 11.21
N GLY A 386 -0.16 -21.83 12.30
CA GLY A 386 1.11 -22.26 12.83
C GLY A 386 1.80 -21.33 13.83
N ARG A 387 1.11 -20.27 14.30
CA ARG A 387 1.60 -19.41 15.38
C ARG A 387 1.37 -20.07 16.73
N ILE A 388 2.45 -20.43 17.43
CA ILE A 388 2.44 -21.15 18.71
C ILE A 388 3.02 -20.21 19.77
N PRO A 389 2.36 -19.98 20.93
CA PRO A 389 2.98 -19.24 22.02
C PRO A 389 4.37 -19.80 22.34
N ALA A 390 5.39 -18.95 22.49
CA ALA A 390 6.76 -19.41 22.71
C ALA A 390 6.94 -20.11 24.07
N ARG A 391 6.00 -19.88 25.00
CA ARG A 391 5.90 -20.49 26.32
C ARG A 391 4.87 -21.62 26.34
N GLN A 392 5.28 -22.77 26.87
CA GLN A 392 4.46 -23.97 27.06
C GLN A 392 3.28 -23.70 27.98
N SER A 393 3.48 -23.00 29.11
CA SER A 393 2.40 -22.68 30.04
C SER A 393 1.28 -21.84 29.42
N ILE A 394 1.64 -20.88 28.56
CA ILE A 394 0.68 -20.04 27.84
C ILE A 394 -0.07 -20.87 26.78
N ALA A 395 0.64 -21.74 26.04
CA ALA A 395 -0.01 -22.66 25.10
C ALA A 395 -1.02 -23.58 25.80
N ASP A 396 -0.70 -24.07 26.99
CA ASP A 396 -1.58 -24.93 27.79
C ASP A 396 -2.80 -24.16 28.36
N GLU A 397 -2.59 -22.94 28.88
CA GLU A 397 -3.64 -22.05 29.38
C GLU A 397 -4.66 -21.71 28.29
N LEU A 398 -4.17 -21.38 27.10
CA LEU A 398 -5.00 -21.08 25.93
C LEU A 398 -5.67 -22.32 25.33
N GLY A 399 -5.37 -23.53 25.85
CA GLY A 399 -5.90 -24.77 25.32
C GLY A 399 -5.40 -25.11 23.91
N PHE A 400 -4.31 -24.50 23.44
CA PHE A 400 -3.82 -24.59 22.06
C PHE A 400 -3.74 -26.05 21.56
N TRP A 401 -3.25 -26.96 22.39
CA TRP A 401 -3.07 -28.37 22.04
C TRP A 401 -4.37 -29.18 22.08
N LYS A 402 -5.41 -28.72 22.78
CA LYS A 402 -6.68 -29.45 22.94
C LYS A 402 -7.56 -29.32 21.70
N ASP A 403 -7.40 -28.23 20.96
CA ASP A 403 -8.19 -27.93 19.76
C ASP A 403 -7.63 -28.64 18.51
N LEU A 404 -6.55 -29.43 18.65
CA LEU A 404 -5.87 -30.12 17.56
C LEU A 404 -6.06 -31.64 17.65
N ASP A 405 -6.23 -32.28 16.50
CA ASP A 405 -6.14 -33.74 16.42
C ASP A 405 -4.71 -34.23 16.75
N ALA A 406 -4.59 -35.51 17.09
CA ALA A 406 -3.34 -36.09 17.57
C ALA A 406 -2.19 -36.03 16.53
N GLU A 407 -2.50 -36.13 15.24
CA GLU A 407 -1.51 -36.09 14.16
C GLU A 407 -1.00 -34.66 13.98
N THR A 408 -1.90 -33.67 13.90
CA THR A 408 -1.55 -32.26 13.82
C THR A 408 -0.74 -31.81 15.04
N ALA A 409 -1.18 -32.18 16.25
CA ALA A 409 -0.46 -31.85 17.48
C ALA A 409 0.95 -32.46 17.51
N ALA A 410 1.13 -33.69 17.02
CA ALA A 410 2.43 -34.33 16.92
C ALA A 410 3.36 -33.62 15.91
N ALA A 411 2.81 -33.19 14.76
CA ALA A 411 3.56 -32.46 13.74
C ALA A 411 4.11 -31.12 14.27
N TYR A 412 3.27 -30.32 14.91
CA TYR A 412 3.71 -29.07 15.54
C TYR A 412 4.72 -29.30 16.67
N LYS A 413 4.48 -30.26 17.57
CA LYS A 413 5.41 -30.56 18.66
C LYS A 413 6.78 -30.98 18.13
N TRP A 414 6.81 -31.77 17.06
CA TRP A 414 8.05 -32.16 16.42
C TRP A 414 8.76 -30.96 15.80
N ALA A 415 8.05 -30.12 15.05
CA ALA A 415 8.64 -28.96 14.38
C ALA A 415 9.19 -27.94 15.39
N VAL A 416 8.48 -27.71 16.49
CA VAL A 416 8.95 -26.86 17.59
C VAL A 416 10.17 -27.43 18.28
N ALA A 417 10.25 -28.75 18.45
CA ALA A 417 11.43 -29.42 19.03
C ALA A 417 12.62 -29.54 18.07
N ASN A 418 12.40 -29.28 16.77
CA ASN A 418 13.41 -29.34 15.71
C ASN A 418 13.36 -28.05 14.89
N PRO A 419 13.58 -26.87 15.52
CA PRO A 419 13.36 -25.61 14.85
C PRO A 419 14.35 -25.44 13.71
N THR A 420 13.84 -24.93 12.61
CA THR A 420 14.64 -24.47 11.49
C THR A 420 15.58 -23.35 11.93
N PRO A 421 16.87 -23.36 11.53
CA PRO A 421 17.78 -22.26 11.84
C PRO A 421 17.22 -20.91 11.35
N PRO A 422 17.36 -19.84 12.15
CA PRO A 422 16.98 -18.50 11.70
C PRO A 422 17.89 -18.07 10.55
N LEU A 423 17.40 -17.08 9.80
CA LEU A 423 18.22 -16.41 8.79
C LEU A 423 19.45 -15.77 9.45
N ALA A 424 20.62 -15.87 8.82
CA ALA A 424 21.80 -15.17 9.31
C ALA A 424 21.78 -13.68 8.94
N ARG A 425 21.04 -13.34 7.88
CA ARG A 425 20.88 -11.99 7.33
C ARG A 425 19.62 -11.91 6.47
N SER A 426 19.20 -10.68 6.18
CA SER A 426 18.23 -10.41 5.12
C SER A 426 18.76 -10.86 3.76
N PRO A 427 17.89 -11.40 2.87
CA PRO A 427 18.26 -11.77 1.52
C PRO A 427 18.78 -10.59 0.71
N ASP A 428 19.69 -10.87 -0.23
CA ASP A 428 20.10 -9.87 -1.20
C ASP A 428 19.01 -9.71 -2.27
N TYR A 429 18.16 -8.70 -2.11
CA TYR A 429 17.02 -8.46 -3.00
C TYR A 429 17.42 -8.11 -4.43
N ILE A 430 18.65 -7.65 -4.68
CA ILE A 430 19.15 -7.41 -6.05
C ILE A 430 19.42 -8.75 -6.73
N VAL A 431 20.10 -9.66 -6.03
CA VAL A 431 20.35 -11.03 -6.52
C VAL A 431 19.03 -11.77 -6.73
N LEU A 432 18.12 -11.74 -5.75
CA LEU A 432 16.82 -12.40 -5.85
C LEU A 432 15.93 -11.80 -6.94
N GLY A 433 15.96 -10.48 -7.13
CA GLY A 433 15.21 -9.81 -8.20
C GLY A 433 15.68 -10.23 -9.58
N ALA A 434 17.00 -10.26 -9.81
CA ALA A 434 17.57 -10.73 -11.08
C ALA A 434 17.27 -12.22 -11.33
N LEU A 435 17.37 -13.07 -10.29
CA LEU A 435 16.99 -14.48 -10.39
C LEU A 435 15.50 -14.62 -10.72
N GLY A 436 14.62 -13.88 -10.03
CA GLY A 436 13.17 -13.91 -10.26
C GLY A 436 12.82 -13.62 -11.71
N GLN A 437 13.43 -12.60 -12.32
CA GLN A 437 13.25 -12.29 -13.74
C GLN A 437 13.71 -13.43 -14.67
N ALA A 438 14.81 -14.11 -14.34
CA ALA A 438 15.24 -15.29 -15.08
C ALA A 438 14.22 -16.43 -14.95
N LEU A 439 13.70 -16.68 -13.75
CA LEU A 439 12.69 -17.72 -13.52
C LEU A 439 11.41 -17.44 -14.32
N GLU A 440 10.96 -16.18 -14.42
CA GLU A 440 9.84 -15.81 -15.28
C GLU A 440 10.10 -16.13 -16.76
N GLN A 441 11.29 -15.86 -17.29
CA GLN A 441 11.65 -16.21 -18.68
C GLN A 441 11.71 -17.72 -18.91
N ILE A 442 12.13 -18.49 -17.90
CA ILE A 442 12.30 -19.94 -17.98
C ILE A 442 10.96 -20.67 -17.87
N PHE A 443 10.10 -20.23 -16.96
CA PHE A 443 8.84 -20.91 -16.63
C PHE A 443 7.60 -20.28 -17.27
N GLY A 444 7.70 -19.02 -17.72
CA GLY A 444 6.63 -18.31 -18.41
C GLY A 444 6.38 -18.84 -19.84
N SER A 445 5.57 -18.10 -20.59
CA SER A 445 5.06 -18.51 -21.92
C SER A 445 6.17 -18.77 -22.95
N GLU A 446 7.27 -18.03 -22.90
CA GLU A 446 8.40 -18.17 -23.82
C GLU A 446 9.26 -19.42 -23.57
N LYS A 447 9.20 -19.98 -22.35
CA LYS A 447 9.92 -21.19 -21.91
C LYS A 447 11.40 -21.24 -22.29
N GLN A 448 12.12 -20.14 -22.05
CA GLN A 448 13.52 -20.00 -22.45
C GLN A 448 14.43 -21.08 -21.84
N ASP A 449 15.57 -21.30 -22.49
CA ASP A 449 16.61 -22.19 -21.98
C ASP A 449 17.19 -21.66 -20.65
N PRO A 450 17.29 -22.47 -19.57
CA PRO A 450 17.75 -22.00 -18.27
C PRO A 450 19.13 -21.35 -18.29
N GLN A 451 20.08 -21.92 -19.03
CA GLN A 451 21.44 -21.37 -19.12
C GLN A 451 21.41 -19.98 -19.76
N LYS A 452 20.66 -19.80 -20.85
CA LYS A 452 20.57 -18.49 -21.53
C LYS A 452 19.90 -17.42 -20.69
N ALA A 453 18.77 -17.75 -20.05
CA ALA A 453 18.03 -16.83 -19.20
C ALA A 453 18.86 -16.40 -17.98
N LEU A 454 19.52 -17.35 -17.30
CA LEU A 454 20.40 -17.05 -16.17
C LEU A 454 21.63 -16.24 -16.58
N GLN A 455 22.21 -16.48 -17.77
CA GLN A 455 23.28 -15.63 -18.31
C GLN A 455 22.81 -14.20 -18.60
N ALA A 456 21.57 -14.01 -19.07
CA ALA A 456 21.01 -12.68 -19.28
C ALA A 456 20.80 -11.95 -17.94
N ALA A 457 20.21 -12.63 -16.96
CA ALA A 457 20.03 -12.10 -15.62
C ALA A 457 21.37 -11.80 -14.93
N GLN A 458 22.39 -12.64 -15.10
CA GLN A 458 23.74 -12.38 -14.58
C GLN A 458 24.32 -11.08 -15.15
N ARG A 459 24.20 -10.84 -16.46
CA ARG A 459 24.67 -9.58 -17.08
C ARG A 459 23.93 -8.37 -16.53
N GLN A 460 22.62 -8.49 -16.31
CA GLN A 460 21.82 -7.42 -15.74
C GLN A 460 22.18 -7.15 -14.27
N LEU A 461 22.39 -8.21 -13.48
CA LEU A 461 22.89 -8.11 -12.12
C LEU A 461 24.24 -7.38 -12.08
N GLU A 462 25.16 -7.72 -12.99
CA GLU A 462 26.46 -7.03 -13.09
C GLU A 462 26.32 -5.54 -13.44
N GLN A 463 25.37 -5.17 -14.30
CA GLN A 463 25.08 -3.77 -14.62
C GLN A 463 24.52 -3.02 -13.41
N GLN A 464 23.53 -3.59 -12.73
CA GLN A 464 22.95 -3.01 -11.52
C GLN A 464 23.99 -2.84 -10.41
N LEU A 465 24.86 -3.83 -10.21
CA LEU A 465 25.93 -3.73 -9.22
C LEU A 465 26.99 -2.68 -9.59
N ALA A 466 27.27 -2.48 -10.88
CA ALA A 466 28.16 -1.41 -11.32
C ALA A 466 27.58 -0.02 -11.00
N GLU A 467 26.27 0.15 -11.13
CA GLU A 467 25.57 1.40 -10.76
C GLU A 467 25.56 1.61 -9.24
N VAL A 468 25.27 0.56 -8.45
CA VAL A 468 25.30 0.63 -6.98
C VAL A 468 26.70 0.95 -6.46
N GLN A 469 27.75 0.39 -7.04
CA GLN A 469 29.14 0.65 -6.62
C GLN A 469 29.59 2.11 -6.80
N LEU A 470 28.91 2.89 -7.65
CA LEU A 470 29.15 4.33 -7.76
C LEU A 470 28.63 5.11 -6.55
N THR A 471 27.81 4.47 -5.70
CA THR A 471 27.23 5.04 -4.49
C THR A 471 27.80 4.29 -3.27
N PRO A 472 28.71 4.88 -2.48
CA PRO A 472 29.29 4.20 -1.32
C PRO A 472 28.20 3.78 -0.32
N THR A 473 28.13 2.50 0.02
CA THR A 473 27.28 2.03 1.11
C THR A 473 27.82 2.58 2.43
N ALA A 474 27.01 3.36 3.15
CA ALA A 474 27.39 3.88 4.46
C ALA A 474 27.73 2.73 5.42
N THR A 475 28.82 2.87 6.16
CA THR A 475 29.15 1.91 7.23
C THR A 475 28.11 2.06 8.35
N PRO A 476 27.53 0.95 8.87
CA PRO A 476 26.57 1.04 9.98
C PRO A 476 27.14 1.78 11.19
N ASP A 477 26.39 2.73 11.74
CA ASP A 477 26.74 3.42 12.98
C ASP A 477 26.34 2.56 14.20
N LEU A 478 27.34 1.89 14.76
CA LEU A 478 27.22 1.05 15.96
C LEU A 478 27.73 1.75 17.23
N SER A 479 27.91 3.07 17.20
CA SER A 479 28.29 3.82 18.41
C SER A 479 27.25 3.61 19.51
N PRO A 480 27.64 3.74 20.80
CA PRO A 480 26.69 3.71 21.90
C PRO A 480 25.49 4.63 21.63
N VAL A 481 24.30 4.11 21.90
CA VAL A 481 23.04 4.83 21.82
C VAL A 481 22.62 5.29 23.21
N ALA A 482 21.88 6.39 23.27
CA ALA A 482 21.15 6.81 24.46
C ALA A 482 19.67 6.85 24.08
N VAL A 483 18.82 6.27 24.94
CA VAL A 483 17.37 6.35 24.74
C VAL A 483 16.92 7.77 25.06
N ALA A 484 16.27 8.42 24.09
CA ALA A 484 15.64 9.71 24.31
C ALA A 484 14.53 9.57 25.36
N THR A 485 14.45 10.53 26.28
CA THR A 485 13.35 10.57 27.25
C THR A 485 12.03 10.62 26.47
N PRO A 486 11.13 9.63 26.66
CA PRO A 486 9.92 9.56 25.87
C PRO A 486 9.02 10.73 26.22
N GLU A 487 8.64 11.50 25.20
CA GLU A 487 7.68 12.57 25.37
C GLU A 487 6.28 11.95 25.58
N PRO A 488 5.68 12.10 26.78
CA PRO A 488 4.39 11.49 27.05
C PRO A 488 3.34 12.03 26.07
N GLN A 489 2.65 11.13 25.35
CA GLN A 489 1.46 11.48 24.56
C GLN A 489 0.23 11.61 25.48
N THR A 490 0.41 12.22 26.64
CA THR A 490 -0.65 12.47 27.62
C THR A 490 -0.80 13.96 27.79
N ALA A 491 -2.06 14.42 27.89
CA ALA A 491 -2.34 15.83 28.07
C ALA A 491 -1.68 16.40 29.34
N PRO A 492 -1.05 17.58 29.26
CA PRO A 492 -0.64 18.32 30.44
C PRO A 492 -1.81 18.57 31.38
N GLU A 493 -1.55 18.66 32.68
CA GLU A 493 -2.60 18.94 33.67
C GLU A 493 -3.29 20.28 33.35
N GLY A 494 -4.62 20.24 33.23
CA GLY A 494 -5.44 21.41 32.89
C GLY A 494 -5.57 21.73 31.39
N ALA A 495 -4.88 21.01 30.50
CA ALA A 495 -5.03 21.19 29.06
C ALA A 495 -6.32 20.53 28.53
N THR A 496 -6.98 21.21 27.59
CA THR A 496 -8.11 20.64 26.83
C THR A 496 -7.57 19.60 25.85
N THR A 497 -7.99 18.34 25.99
CA THR A 497 -7.64 17.28 25.03
C THR A 497 -8.64 17.27 23.88
N ILE A 498 -8.14 17.31 22.64
CA ILE A 498 -8.94 17.02 21.44
C ILE A 498 -8.45 15.74 20.79
N LYS A 499 -9.37 14.87 20.39
CA LYS A 499 -9.06 13.67 19.59
C LYS A 499 -9.07 14.05 18.11
N PHE A 500 -7.92 13.96 17.45
CA PHE A 500 -7.78 14.26 16.03
C PHE A 500 -7.50 12.99 15.23
N SER A 501 -8.37 12.66 14.28
CA SER A 501 -8.09 11.58 13.31
C SER A 501 -7.33 12.12 12.10
N ALA A 502 -6.16 11.54 11.82
CA ALA A 502 -5.28 11.93 10.71
C ALA A 502 -5.55 11.19 9.40
N ALA A 503 -6.81 10.80 9.12
CA ALA A 503 -7.14 10.00 7.94
C ALA A 503 -6.73 10.69 6.63
N GLY A 504 -5.92 10.00 5.82
CA GLY A 504 -5.36 10.54 4.57
C GLY A 504 -4.10 11.41 4.73
N TYR A 505 -3.57 11.51 5.95
CA TYR A 505 -2.36 12.25 6.32
C TYR A 505 -1.38 11.30 7.00
N ASN A 506 -0.12 11.70 7.09
CA ASN A 506 0.87 10.93 7.83
C ASN A 506 0.74 11.20 9.34
N PRO A 507 0.33 10.24 10.18
CA PRO A 507 0.09 10.49 11.60
C PRO A 507 1.35 10.96 12.35
N ALA A 508 2.54 10.51 11.94
CA ALA A 508 3.80 10.91 12.54
C ALA A 508 4.11 12.39 12.30
N ASP A 509 3.90 12.85 11.07
CA ASP A 509 4.04 14.25 10.73
C ASP A 509 3.01 15.11 11.48
N VAL A 510 1.76 14.65 11.55
CA VAL A 510 0.70 15.33 12.30
C VAL A 510 1.04 15.40 13.80
N ARG A 511 1.64 14.36 14.40
CA ARG A 511 2.14 14.42 15.80
C ARG A 511 3.28 15.42 15.96
N ARG A 512 4.17 15.55 14.98
CA ARG A 512 5.20 16.62 14.98
C ARG A 512 4.56 18.01 14.92
N LEU A 513 3.54 18.18 14.09
CA LEU A 513 2.76 19.42 14.01
C LEU A 513 2.02 19.71 15.31
N ALA A 514 1.43 18.70 15.95
CA ALA A 514 0.78 18.82 17.26
C ALA A 514 1.75 19.31 18.35
N ARG A 515 3.00 18.83 18.34
CA ARG A 515 4.05 19.33 19.26
C ARG A 515 4.35 20.81 19.03
N SER A 516 4.56 21.21 17.76
CA SER A 516 4.78 22.62 17.42
C SER A 516 3.58 23.51 17.76
N PHE A 517 2.37 22.99 17.60
CA PHE A 517 1.14 23.68 18.00
C PHE A 517 1.06 23.86 19.51
N ARG A 518 1.42 22.84 20.30
CA ARG A 518 1.43 22.92 21.77
C ARG A 518 2.40 23.99 22.29
N ASP A 519 3.53 24.22 21.61
CA ASP A 519 4.45 25.30 21.97
C ASP A 519 3.79 26.69 21.86
N GLN A 520 2.79 26.83 20.99
CA GLN A 520 2.00 28.06 20.79
C GLN A 520 0.71 28.07 21.62
N ARG A 521 0.14 26.88 21.87
CA ARG A 521 -1.15 26.63 22.52
C ARG A 521 -1.01 25.53 23.58
N PRO A 522 -0.31 25.80 24.69
CA PRO A 522 -0.11 24.81 25.75
C PRO A 522 -1.42 24.42 26.47
N ASP A 523 -2.48 25.22 26.28
CA ASP A 523 -3.84 24.97 26.77
C ASP A 523 -4.61 23.91 25.98
N ILE A 524 -4.10 23.49 24.80
CA ILE A 524 -4.71 22.48 23.94
C ILE A 524 -3.72 21.34 23.70
N PHE A 525 -4.17 20.11 23.96
CA PHE A 525 -3.44 18.89 23.65
C PHE A 525 -4.12 18.14 22.51
N ILE A 526 -3.37 17.83 21.45
CA ILE A 526 -3.86 17.07 20.29
C ILE A 526 -3.51 15.59 20.47
N ASP A 527 -4.52 14.78 20.73
CA ASP A 527 -4.41 13.33 20.74
C ASP A 527 -4.63 12.79 19.31
N VAL A 528 -3.53 12.63 18.58
CA VAL A 528 -3.52 12.19 17.18
C VAL A 528 -3.75 10.68 17.10
N ARG A 529 -4.84 10.29 16.45
CA ARG A 529 -5.24 8.90 16.22
C ARG A 529 -4.94 8.49 14.78
N SER A 530 -4.31 7.33 14.63
CA SER A 530 -4.16 6.65 13.34
C SER A 530 -5.47 5.94 13.00
N THR A 531 -5.86 6.00 11.73
CA THR A 531 -7.00 5.24 11.20
C THR A 531 -6.47 4.06 10.42
N ASP A 532 -6.77 2.86 10.88
CA ASP A 532 -6.49 1.65 10.10
C ASP A 532 -7.33 1.69 8.81
N VAL A 533 -6.65 1.64 7.66
CA VAL A 533 -7.25 1.71 6.32
C VAL A 533 -7.23 0.35 5.62
N PHE A 534 -6.74 -0.71 6.28
CA PHE A 534 -6.44 -1.98 5.61
C PHE A 534 -7.60 -2.99 5.59
N THR A 535 -8.68 -2.78 6.35
CA THR A 535 -9.79 -3.74 6.44
C THR A 535 -11.10 -3.25 5.83
N GLU A 536 -11.37 -1.95 5.85
CA GLU A 536 -12.41 -1.21 5.15
C GLU A 536 -12.20 0.26 5.55
N GLY A 537 -12.02 1.18 4.59
CA GLY A 537 -11.76 2.59 4.92
C GLY A 537 -12.93 3.21 5.70
N PRO A 538 -12.68 4.01 6.76
CA PRO A 538 -13.77 4.58 7.56
C PRO A 538 -14.65 5.53 6.73
N THR A 539 -15.83 5.93 7.21
CA THR A 539 -16.60 7.03 6.62
C THR A 539 -16.44 8.32 7.44
N ILE A 540 -16.79 9.48 6.88
CA ILE A 540 -16.86 10.75 7.63
C ILE A 540 -17.71 10.57 8.90
N ALA A 541 -18.86 9.91 8.79
CA ALA A 541 -19.75 9.65 9.91
C ALA A 541 -19.13 8.76 11.00
N GLN A 542 -18.32 7.76 10.63
CA GLN A 542 -17.60 6.91 11.59
C GLN A 542 -16.46 7.68 12.30
N LEU A 543 -15.72 8.52 11.57
CA LEU A 543 -14.68 9.36 12.16
C LEU A 543 -15.27 10.41 13.11
N ALA A 544 -16.38 11.05 12.73
CA ALA A 544 -17.08 12.02 13.57
C ALA A 544 -17.60 11.42 14.89
N LYS A 545 -17.91 10.11 14.92
CA LYS A 545 -18.33 9.41 16.15
C LYS A 545 -17.17 9.15 17.12
N THR A 546 -15.94 9.07 16.61
CA THR A 546 -14.76 8.62 17.38
C THR A 546 -13.74 9.73 17.65
N SER A 547 -13.87 10.87 16.96
CA SER A 547 -12.94 12.01 17.01
C SER A 547 -13.66 13.33 17.21
N ASP A 548 -13.00 14.30 17.83
CA ASP A 548 -13.51 15.67 17.97
C ASP A 548 -13.39 16.44 16.64
N CYS A 549 -12.25 16.25 15.97
CA CYS A 549 -12.00 16.74 14.62
C CYS A 549 -11.19 15.73 13.83
N PHE A 550 -11.22 15.84 12.50
CA PHE A 550 -10.61 14.84 11.64
C PHE A 550 -10.26 15.42 10.26
N ALA A 551 -9.23 14.84 9.66
CA ALA A 551 -8.90 15.02 8.26
C ALA A 551 -9.71 14.04 7.38
N TRP A 552 -9.98 14.41 6.13
CA TRP A 552 -10.60 13.52 5.14
C TRP A 552 -10.11 13.75 3.71
N TYR A 553 -10.27 12.74 2.86
CA TYR A 553 -9.80 12.74 1.47
C TYR A 553 -10.74 13.43 0.48
N SER A 554 -11.94 13.83 0.92
CA SER A 554 -12.94 14.49 0.07
C SER A 554 -13.80 15.47 0.88
N PRO A 555 -14.56 16.36 0.22
CA PRO A 555 -15.69 17.03 0.85
C PRO A 555 -16.81 16.05 1.24
N PRO A 556 -17.73 16.42 2.15
CA PRO A 556 -18.92 15.63 2.47
C PRO A 556 -19.78 15.42 1.21
N GLN A 557 -20.26 14.19 0.97
CA GLN A 557 -21.01 13.85 -0.25
C GLN A 557 -22.48 13.53 0.03
N SER A 558 -22.77 12.95 1.21
CA SER A 558 -24.11 12.48 1.58
C SER A 558 -24.77 13.29 2.69
N ASP A 559 -26.09 13.19 2.81
CA ASP A 559 -26.85 13.78 3.92
C ASP A 559 -26.30 13.34 5.29
N GLU A 560 -25.84 12.09 5.40
CA GLU A 560 -25.21 11.56 6.60
C GLU A 560 -23.87 12.27 6.90
N ASP A 561 -23.00 12.45 5.89
CA ASP A 561 -21.72 13.15 6.07
C ASP A 561 -21.93 14.60 6.52
N PHE A 562 -22.87 15.30 5.87
CA PHE A 562 -23.21 16.68 6.23
C PHE A 562 -23.83 16.78 7.62
N ALA A 563 -24.62 15.78 8.06
CA ALA A 563 -25.15 15.73 9.42
C ALA A 563 -24.10 15.37 10.48
N ALA A 564 -23.05 14.63 10.09
CA ALA A 564 -21.96 14.23 10.97
C ALA A 564 -20.91 15.34 11.19
N ALA A 565 -20.77 16.27 10.25
CA ALA A 565 -19.87 17.42 10.35
C ALA A 565 -20.55 18.65 10.97
N LEU A 566 -19.82 19.41 11.79
CA LEU A 566 -20.27 20.67 12.36
C LEU A 566 -20.35 21.76 11.28
N ASP A 567 -21.39 22.59 11.31
CA ASP A 567 -21.42 23.84 10.54
C ASP A 567 -20.40 24.83 11.13
N LEU A 568 -19.32 25.05 10.38
CA LEU A 568 -18.20 25.91 10.72
C LEU A 568 -18.47 27.38 10.41
N GLN A 569 -19.54 27.73 9.68
CA GLN A 569 -19.80 29.12 9.28
C GLN A 569 -19.83 30.09 10.48
N PRO A 570 -20.45 29.76 11.64
CA PRO A 570 -20.42 30.64 12.81
C PRO A 570 -19.01 30.85 13.41
N LEU A 571 -18.16 29.82 13.39
CA LEU A 571 -16.76 29.92 13.85
C LEU A 571 -15.94 30.77 12.89
N PHE A 572 -16.20 30.61 11.60
CA PHE A 572 -15.59 31.38 10.52
C PHE A 572 -15.95 32.87 10.63
N ASP A 573 -17.24 33.19 10.76
CA ASP A 573 -17.75 34.57 10.85
C ASP A 573 -17.25 35.30 12.11
N ALA A 574 -17.03 34.56 13.21
CA ALA A 574 -16.54 35.11 14.46
C ALA A 574 -15.03 35.44 14.45
N ASP A 575 -14.26 34.84 13.54
CA ASP A 575 -12.80 34.93 13.52
C ASP A 575 -12.29 35.82 12.37
N ALA A 576 -12.23 37.13 12.63
CA ALA A 576 -11.73 38.10 11.66
C ALA A 576 -10.25 37.89 11.24
N SER A 577 -9.48 37.10 11.99
CA SER A 577 -8.07 36.79 11.64
C SER A 577 -7.94 35.73 10.54
N PHE A 578 -9.04 35.02 10.24
CA PHE A 578 -9.09 33.93 9.28
C PHE A 578 -10.20 34.20 8.25
N PRO A 579 -9.97 35.08 7.24
CA PRO A 579 -11.04 35.55 6.36
C PRO A 579 -11.39 34.55 5.24
N GLN A 580 -12.69 34.47 4.89
CA GLN A 580 -13.19 33.45 3.94
C GLN A 580 -12.71 33.73 2.52
N SER A 581 -12.39 34.99 2.22
CA SER A 581 -11.77 35.42 0.97
C SER A 581 -10.37 34.86 0.76
N ASP A 582 -9.76 34.23 1.78
CA ASP A 582 -8.50 33.50 1.63
C ASP A 582 -8.70 32.15 0.92
N TYR A 583 -9.93 31.66 0.81
CA TYR A 583 -10.26 30.47 0.05
C TYR A 583 -10.80 30.80 -1.34
N ALA A 584 -10.25 30.12 -2.35
CA ALA A 584 -10.79 30.15 -3.70
C ALA A 584 -12.23 29.59 -3.70
N PRO A 585 -13.22 30.27 -4.32
CA PRO A 585 -14.60 29.78 -4.39
C PRO A 585 -14.70 28.34 -4.91
N LEU A 586 -13.91 28.00 -5.92
CA LEU A 586 -13.87 26.65 -6.51
C LEU A 586 -13.53 25.56 -5.49
N LEU A 587 -12.67 25.86 -4.50
CA LEU A 587 -12.24 24.90 -3.49
C LEU A 587 -13.17 24.89 -2.26
N LEU A 588 -13.86 26.01 -1.99
CA LEU A 588 -14.70 26.15 -0.81
C LEU A 588 -16.14 25.66 -1.03
N THR A 589 -16.72 25.91 -2.20
CA THR A 589 -18.11 25.55 -2.52
C THR A 589 -18.45 24.07 -2.28
N PRO A 590 -17.57 23.10 -2.58
CA PRO A 590 -17.84 21.68 -2.32
C PRO A 590 -18.05 21.32 -0.84
N TYR A 591 -17.63 22.17 0.09
CA TYR A 591 -17.85 22.00 1.53
C TYR A 591 -19.11 22.71 2.03
N GLN A 592 -19.85 23.40 1.16
CA GLN A 592 -21.02 24.21 1.54
C GLN A 592 -22.33 23.50 1.22
N ARG A 593 -23.29 23.61 2.13
CA ARG A 593 -24.66 23.11 1.92
C ARG A 593 -25.68 23.98 2.66
N ASN A 594 -26.76 24.36 1.98
CA ASN A 594 -27.84 25.17 2.56
C ASN A 594 -27.37 26.45 3.28
N GLY A 595 -26.25 27.04 2.85
CA GLY A 595 -25.66 28.24 3.47
C GLY A 595 -24.68 27.98 4.62
N GLY A 596 -24.55 26.74 5.10
CA GLY A 596 -23.52 26.33 6.08
C GLY A 596 -22.24 25.82 5.41
N LEU A 597 -21.16 25.72 6.19
CA LEU A 597 -19.83 25.26 5.76
C LEU A 597 -19.39 24.06 6.62
N PHE A 598 -19.21 22.88 6.03
CA PHE A 598 -19.06 21.63 6.78
C PHE A 598 -17.62 21.05 6.73
N GLY A 599 -16.65 21.91 6.44
CA GLY A 599 -15.23 21.58 6.46
C GLY A 599 -14.37 22.70 5.89
N LEU A 600 -13.08 22.64 6.19
CA LEU A 600 -12.06 23.52 5.63
C LEU A 600 -11.24 22.77 4.58
N PRO A 601 -11.15 23.27 3.34
CA PRO A 601 -10.18 22.78 2.38
C PRO A 601 -8.75 22.91 2.94
N TYR A 602 -7.96 21.84 2.85
CA TYR A 602 -6.54 21.84 3.22
C TYR A 602 -5.65 21.91 1.97
N ALA A 603 -5.84 20.97 1.04
CA ALA A 603 -5.04 20.85 -0.17
C ALA A 603 -5.91 20.41 -1.35
N ALA A 604 -5.52 20.82 -2.55
CA ALA A 604 -6.19 20.45 -3.79
C ALA A 604 -5.19 19.88 -4.80
N THR A 605 -5.55 18.75 -5.39
CA THR A 605 -4.87 18.19 -6.57
C THR A 605 -5.74 18.48 -7.78
N LEU A 606 -5.13 19.09 -8.79
CA LEU A 606 -5.81 19.46 -10.03
C LEU A 606 -5.43 18.45 -11.12
N ARG A 607 -6.44 17.96 -11.83
CA ARG A 607 -6.22 17.16 -13.03
C ARG A 607 -5.53 18.02 -14.10
N THR A 608 -4.61 17.41 -14.84
CA THR A 608 -3.68 18.13 -15.74
C THR A 608 -3.72 17.58 -17.14
N LEU A 609 -3.43 18.44 -18.13
CA LEU A 609 -3.05 18.04 -19.46
C LEU A 609 -1.53 17.94 -19.52
N ASN A 610 -1.02 16.71 -19.58
CA ASN A 610 0.38 16.45 -19.79
C ASN A 610 0.69 16.31 -21.28
N TYR A 611 1.91 16.67 -21.66
CA TYR A 611 2.36 16.62 -23.04
C TYR A 611 3.82 16.22 -23.16
N ASN A 612 4.15 15.58 -24.29
CA ASN A 612 5.52 15.23 -24.66
C ASN A 612 6.19 16.46 -25.28
N LYS A 613 7.05 17.15 -24.52
CA LYS A 613 7.77 18.37 -24.98
C LYS A 613 8.59 18.10 -26.24
N THR A 614 9.28 16.96 -26.27
CA THR A 614 10.08 16.54 -27.43
C THR A 614 9.23 16.38 -28.69
N ALA A 615 8.02 15.84 -28.56
CA ALA A 615 7.08 15.71 -29.68
C ALA A 615 6.52 17.07 -30.16
N PHE A 616 6.27 17.99 -29.22
CA PHE A 616 5.86 19.36 -29.51
C PHE A 616 6.94 20.14 -30.27
N ASP A 617 8.17 20.10 -29.77
CA ASP A 617 9.33 20.76 -30.40
C ASP A 617 9.58 20.19 -31.80
N ALA A 618 9.53 18.87 -31.95
CA ALA A 618 9.68 18.20 -33.24
C ALA A 618 8.54 18.52 -34.23
N ALA A 619 7.35 18.86 -33.73
CA ALA A 619 6.22 19.28 -34.56
C ALA A 619 6.20 20.81 -34.81
N GLY A 620 7.02 21.59 -34.09
CA GLY A 620 7.05 23.05 -34.21
C GLY A 620 5.75 23.73 -33.76
N ILE A 621 4.97 23.08 -32.88
CA ILE A 621 3.71 23.62 -32.36
C ILE A 621 3.92 24.22 -30.97
N ARG A 622 3.15 25.26 -30.62
CA ARG A 622 3.26 25.91 -29.31
C ARG A 622 2.75 24.99 -28.20
N PRO A 623 3.36 25.02 -27.01
CA PRO A 623 2.86 24.29 -25.84
C PRO A 623 1.40 24.64 -25.49
N PRO A 624 0.71 23.74 -24.77
CA PRO A 624 -0.63 24.02 -24.28
C PRO A 624 -0.68 25.22 -23.31
N SER A 625 -1.83 25.89 -23.25
CA SER A 625 -2.04 27.08 -22.40
C SER A 625 -3.42 27.04 -21.76
N ALA A 626 -3.63 27.83 -20.70
CA ALA A 626 -4.91 27.94 -19.99
C ALA A 626 -6.08 28.41 -20.89
N GLN A 627 -5.77 29.01 -22.05
CA GLN A 627 -6.77 29.49 -23.00
C GLN A 627 -7.28 28.39 -23.93
N TRP A 628 -6.60 27.24 -24.01
CA TRP A 628 -6.98 26.15 -24.92
C TRP A 628 -8.44 25.74 -24.74
N LYS A 629 -9.10 25.55 -25.87
CA LYS A 629 -10.44 24.98 -25.99
C LYS A 629 -10.33 23.56 -26.57
N PRO A 630 -11.40 22.75 -26.53
CA PRO A 630 -11.41 21.43 -27.16
C PRO A 630 -10.92 21.45 -28.62
N ASP A 631 -11.19 22.51 -29.38
CA ASP A 631 -10.71 22.66 -30.76
C ASP A 631 -9.18 22.86 -30.86
N ASP A 632 -8.56 23.63 -29.96
CA ASP A 632 -7.10 23.79 -29.90
C ASP A 632 -6.42 22.46 -29.55
N PHE A 633 -7.02 21.73 -28.61
CA PHE A 633 -6.59 20.39 -28.22
C PHE A 633 -6.65 19.42 -29.40
N LEU A 634 -7.75 19.41 -30.17
CA LEU A 634 -7.88 18.57 -31.36
C LEU A 634 -6.83 18.92 -32.41
N ALA A 635 -6.61 20.21 -32.68
CA ALA A 635 -5.60 20.65 -33.64
C ALA A 635 -4.19 20.18 -33.24
N ALA A 636 -3.84 20.27 -31.95
CA ALA A 636 -2.57 19.76 -31.44
C ALA A 636 -2.48 18.23 -31.54
N ALA A 637 -3.53 17.50 -31.14
CA ALA A 637 -3.57 16.05 -31.24
C ALA A 637 -3.41 15.57 -32.70
N GLN A 638 -4.03 16.25 -33.66
CA GLN A 638 -3.83 15.97 -35.08
C GLN A 638 -2.38 16.19 -35.52
N ALA A 639 -1.75 17.29 -35.12
CA ALA A 639 -0.36 17.59 -35.46
C ALA A 639 0.65 16.60 -34.85
N LEU A 640 0.32 16.02 -33.69
CA LEU A 640 1.16 15.07 -32.96
C LEU A 640 0.94 13.62 -33.36
N THR A 641 -0.13 13.30 -34.10
CA THR A 641 -0.42 11.94 -34.55
C THR A 641 0.43 11.58 -35.76
N LYS A 642 1.29 10.55 -35.64
CA LYS A 642 2.26 10.17 -36.68
C LYS A 642 2.45 8.65 -36.73
N GLY A 643 2.75 8.14 -37.92
CA GLY A 643 3.05 6.72 -38.14
C GLY A 643 1.83 5.79 -38.09
N GLU A 644 2.08 4.49 -38.13
CA GLU A 644 1.07 3.43 -38.24
C GLU A 644 1.48 2.17 -37.46
N GLY A 645 0.53 1.25 -37.26
CA GLY A 645 0.76 -0.03 -36.58
C GLY A 645 1.24 0.11 -35.13
N GLU A 646 2.03 -0.87 -34.66
CA GLU A 646 2.58 -0.88 -33.28
C GLU A 646 3.51 0.30 -32.98
N LYS A 647 4.06 0.99 -33.99
CA LYS A 647 4.93 2.16 -33.78
C LYS A 647 4.19 3.49 -33.86
N LYS A 648 2.86 3.47 -34.01
CA LYS A 648 2.06 4.68 -34.13
C LYS A 648 2.21 5.54 -32.89
N GLN A 649 2.50 6.82 -33.11
CA GLN A 649 2.38 7.88 -32.12
C GLN A 649 0.97 8.44 -32.18
N TYR A 650 0.26 8.40 -31.08
CA TYR A 650 -1.07 8.99 -30.93
C TYR A 650 -0.92 10.43 -30.43
N GLY A 651 -1.70 11.33 -31.01
CA GLY A 651 -1.77 12.71 -30.55
C GLY A 651 -2.36 12.85 -29.16
N TYR A 652 -3.27 11.94 -28.78
CA TYR A 652 -3.87 11.86 -27.46
C TYR A 652 -4.01 10.41 -26.99
N VAL A 653 -3.75 10.16 -25.70
CA VAL A 653 -4.00 8.86 -25.08
C VAL A 653 -4.79 9.05 -23.78
N PRO A 654 -5.98 8.43 -23.64
CA PRO A 654 -6.75 8.46 -22.41
C PRO A 654 -6.11 7.50 -21.39
N LEU A 655 -5.30 8.06 -20.48
CA LEU A 655 -4.54 7.30 -19.49
C LEU A 655 -5.50 6.65 -18.46
N GLY A 656 -5.43 5.33 -18.29
CA GLY A 656 -6.32 4.60 -17.38
C GLY A 656 -7.73 4.34 -17.93
N GLY A 657 -7.97 4.64 -19.22
CA GLY A 657 -9.25 4.42 -19.88
C GLY A 657 -10.03 5.69 -20.22
N ALA A 658 -11.03 5.55 -21.09
CA ALA A 658 -11.66 6.68 -21.78
C ALA A 658 -12.88 7.30 -21.07
N GLN A 659 -13.38 6.68 -20.00
CA GLN A 659 -14.65 7.08 -19.36
C GLN A 659 -14.56 8.45 -18.70
N GLN A 660 -13.54 8.71 -17.89
CA GLN A 660 -13.37 9.98 -17.19
C GLN A 660 -13.11 11.15 -18.16
N ASP A 661 -12.42 10.87 -19.27
CA ASP A 661 -12.16 11.85 -20.32
C ASP A 661 -13.42 12.17 -21.11
N LEU A 662 -14.24 11.16 -21.40
CA LEU A 662 -15.56 11.33 -22.01
C LEU A 662 -16.43 12.27 -21.15
N LEU A 663 -16.49 12.04 -19.84
CA LEU A 663 -17.26 12.88 -18.92
C LEU A 663 -16.72 14.33 -18.92
N PHE A 664 -15.40 14.49 -18.84
CA PHE A 664 -14.75 15.80 -18.93
C PHE A 664 -15.14 16.53 -20.21
N PHE A 665 -14.88 15.93 -21.38
CA PHE A 665 -15.16 16.57 -22.67
C PHE A 665 -16.65 16.81 -22.89
N THR A 666 -17.53 15.92 -22.41
CA THR A 666 -18.99 16.15 -22.48
C THR A 666 -19.38 17.44 -21.79
N SER A 667 -18.85 17.69 -20.59
CA SER A 667 -19.14 18.91 -19.84
C SER A 667 -18.61 20.17 -20.54
N GLN A 668 -17.54 20.09 -21.33
CA GLN A 668 -16.97 21.23 -22.03
C GLN A 668 -17.88 21.82 -23.12
N PHE A 669 -18.89 21.07 -23.56
CA PHE A 669 -19.96 21.55 -24.46
C PHE A 669 -21.19 22.09 -23.70
N GLY A 670 -21.11 22.20 -22.37
CA GLY A 670 -22.24 22.57 -21.52
C GLY A 670 -23.35 21.51 -21.52
N ALA A 671 -23.00 20.26 -21.76
CA ALA A 671 -23.90 19.12 -21.76
C ALA A 671 -23.86 18.39 -20.41
N GLN A 672 -25.00 17.89 -19.95
CA GLN A 672 -25.13 17.11 -18.72
C GLN A 672 -25.79 15.78 -19.03
N LEU A 673 -25.20 14.68 -18.56
CA LEU A 673 -25.71 13.32 -18.79
C LEU A 673 -26.93 12.98 -17.92
N SER A 674 -27.24 13.80 -16.92
CA SER A 674 -28.36 13.61 -16.02
C SER A 674 -29.07 14.93 -15.72
N THR A 675 -30.32 14.82 -15.30
CA THR A 675 -31.10 15.89 -14.66
C THR A 675 -31.49 15.45 -13.24
N GLY A 676 -31.70 16.41 -12.33
CA GLY A 676 -31.98 16.10 -10.92
C GLY A 676 -30.75 15.61 -10.15
N SER A 677 -30.95 15.20 -8.90
CA SER A 677 -29.91 14.75 -7.96
C SER A 677 -30.43 13.71 -7.00
N GLY A 678 -29.55 12.86 -6.44
CA GLY A 678 -29.93 11.83 -5.47
C GLY A 678 -30.99 10.88 -6.03
N LYS A 679 -32.08 10.68 -5.28
CA LYS A 679 -33.20 9.79 -5.68
C LYS A 679 -33.99 10.31 -6.90
N ASP A 680 -33.91 11.60 -7.19
CA ASP A 680 -34.61 12.25 -8.30
C ASP A 680 -33.77 12.33 -9.58
N VAL A 681 -32.57 11.72 -9.59
CA VAL A 681 -31.72 11.66 -10.78
C VAL A 681 -32.45 10.99 -11.94
N ARG A 682 -32.29 11.54 -13.15
CA ARG A 682 -32.83 11.00 -14.41
C ARG A 682 -31.79 11.14 -15.53
N PRO A 683 -31.75 10.20 -16.50
CA PRO A 683 -30.84 10.30 -17.63
C PRO A 683 -31.21 11.47 -18.55
N ASN A 684 -30.21 12.06 -19.19
CA ASN A 684 -30.34 13.14 -20.18
C ASN A 684 -29.56 12.84 -21.47
N PHE A 685 -29.47 11.57 -21.84
CA PHE A 685 -28.64 11.05 -22.93
C PHE A 685 -29.09 11.53 -24.31
N SER A 686 -30.40 11.82 -24.47
CA SER A 686 -30.98 12.27 -25.74
C SER A 686 -30.92 13.79 -25.97
N ASP A 687 -30.35 14.56 -25.04
CA ASP A 687 -30.19 16.01 -25.23
C ASP A 687 -29.27 16.27 -26.44
N PRO A 688 -29.64 17.17 -27.38
CA PRO A 688 -28.82 17.45 -28.56
C PRO A 688 -27.38 17.86 -28.23
N LYS A 689 -27.13 18.55 -27.11
CA LYS A 689 -25.78 18.90 -26.67
C LYS A 689 -25.01 17.67 -26.19
N VAL A 690 -25.67 16.74 -25.51
CA VAL A 690 -25.05 15.46 -25.09
C VAL A 690 -24.66 14.64 -26.31
N VAL A 691 -25.58 14.46 -27.25
CA VAL A 691 -25.29 13.73 -28.51
C VAL A 691 -24.13 14.39 -29.25
N GLN A 692 -24.13 15.72 -29.38
CA GLN A 692 -23.04 16.45 -30.04
C GLN A 692 -21.69 16.26 -29.34
N ALA A 693 -21.66 16.35 -28.02
CA ALA A 693 -20.42 16.27 -27.25
C ALA A 693 -19.82 14.86 -27.26
N ILE A 694 -20.67 13.83 -27.10
CA ILE A 694 -20.25 12.43 -27.19
C ILE A 694 -19.76 12.13 -28.61
N GLN A 695 -20.48 12.59 -29.65
CA GLN A 695 -20.04 12.40 -31.04
C GLN A 695 -18.65 13.00 -31.27
N TRP A 696 -18.41 14.24 -30.81
CA TRP A 696 -17.11 14.89 -30.92
C TRP A 696 -16.00 14.06 -30.27
N TYR A 697 -16.24 13.49 -29.10
CA TYR A 697 -15.26 12.65 -28.41
C TYR A 697 -15.02 11.31 -29.15
N LEU A 698 -16.08 10.65 -29.64
CA LEU A 698 -15.94 9.42 -30.43
C LEU A 698 -15.20 9.66 -31.76
N ASP A 699 -15.34 10.85 -32.35
CA ASP A 699 -14.68 11.24 -33.60
C ASP A 699 -13.17 11.37 -33.44
N LEU A 700 -12.65 11.68 -32.24
CA LEU A 700 -11.21 11.67 -31.94
C LEU A 700 -10.57 10.32 -32.32
N SER A 701 -11.27 9.21 -32.00
CA SER A 701 -10.84 7.85 -32.32
C SER A 701 -11.27 7.42 -33.72
N SER A 702 -12.55 7.57 -34.06
CA SER A 702 -13.14 6.94 -35.25
C SER A 702 -12.91 7.70 -36.55
N VAL A 703 -12.84 9.03 -36.50
CA VAL A 703 -12.68 9.92 -37.67
C VAL A 703 -11.26 10.45 -37.76
N HIS A 704 -10.79 11.12 -36.69
CA HIS A 704 -9.49 11.78 -36.66
C HIS A 704 -8.34 10.81 -36.39
N LYS A 705 -8.61 9.65 -35.77
CA LYS A 705 -7.63 8.61 -35.43
C LYS A 705 -6.45 9.13 -34.61
N VAL A 706 -6.68 10.18 -33.81
CA VAL A 706 -5.66 10.83 -32.98
C VAL A 706 -5.44 10.13 -31.65
N MET A 707 -6.35 9.23 -31.28
CA MET A 707 -6.27 8.40 -30.08
C MET A 707 -6.39 6.91 -30.40
N PRO A 708 -5.97 6.02 -29.48
CA PRO A 708 -6.23 4.58 -29.60
C PRO A 708 -7.72 4.28 -29.75
N THR A 709 -8.05 3.10 -30.27
CA THR A 709 -9.44 2.68 -30.41
C THR A 709 -10.14 2.70 -29.05
N LEU A 710 -11.19 3.51 -28.95
CA LEU A 710 -12.05 3.60 -27.77
C LEU A 710 -12.72 2.26 -27.49
N LYS A 711 -12.71 1.88 -26.21
CA LYS A 711 -13.50 0.78 -25.67
C LYS A 711 -14.17 1.26 -24.38
N PHE A 712 -15.45 0.93 -24.25
CA PHE A 712 -16.24 1.22 -23.05
C PHE A 712 -16.80 -0.11 -22.55
N PRO A 713 -16.21 -0.72 -21.52
CA PRO A 713 -16.77 -1.94 -20.92
C PRO A 713 -18.17 -1.67 -20.37
N TYR A 714 -19.13 -2.52 -20.71
CA TYR A 714 -20.52 -2.44 -20.24
C TYR A 714 -21.08 -3.78 -19.76
N THR A 715 -20.35 -4.89 -19.92
CA THR A 715 -20.70 -6.20 -19.34
C THR A 715 -19.59 -6.71 -18.40
N PRO A 716 -19.91 -7.57 -17.41
CA PRO A 716 -18.89 -8.21 -16.57
C PRO A 716 -17.88 -9.08 -17.34
N SER A 717 -18.21 -9.48 -18.58
CA SER A 717 -17.35 -10.26 -19.46
C SER A 717 -16.49 -9.44 -20.42
N ASP A 718 -16.59 -8.10 -20.38
CA ASP A 718 -15.83 -7.23 -21.27
C ASP A 718 -14.38 -7.10 -20.79
N ASN A 719 -13.49 -7.89 -21.36
CA ASN A 719 -12.06 -7.81 -21.08
C ASN A 719 -11.44 -6.58 -21.76
N PHE A 720 -10.78 -5.71 -20.98
CA PHE A 720 -10.07 -4.53 -21.49
C PHE A 720 -8.60 -4.56 -21.08
N GLU A 721 -7.72 -4.79 -22.07
CA GLU A 721 -6.29 -4.60 -21.91
C GLU A 721 -5.95 -3.12 -22.08
N ASP A 722 -5.71 -2.42 -20.98
CA ASP A 722 -5.26 -1.03 -21.00
C ASP A 722 -3.76 -0.92 -21.33
N ARG A 723 -3.45 -0.57 -22.58
CA ARG A 723 -2.06 -0.27 -23.03
C ARG A 723 -1.69 1.21 -22.89
N SER A 724 -2.54 2.06 -22.32
CA SER A 724 -2.30 3.51 -22.26
C SER A 724 -0.98 3.86 -21.55
N TYR A 725 -0.68 3.20 -20.43
CA TYR A 725 0.55 3.36 -19.67
C TYR A 725 1.80 3.05 -20.50
N GLU A 726 1.79 1.92 -21.22
CA GLU A 726 2.89 1.51 -22.12
C GLU A 726 3.09 2.53 -23.25
N ILE A 727 2.00 3.03 -23.84
CA ILE A 727 2.05 3.99 -24.95
C ILE A 727 2.65 5.33 -24.47
N VAL A 728 2.22 5.84 -23.32
CA VAL A 728 2.76 7.08 -22.74
C VAL A 728 4.24 6.88 -22.38
N GLN A 729 4.57 5.81 -21.66
CA GLN A 729 5.93 5.53 -21.21
C GLN A 729 6.94 5.37 -22.35
N SER A 730 6.52 4.76 -23.46
CA SER A 730 7.34 4.62 -24.67
C SER A 730 7.47 5.89 -25.51
N GLY A 731 6.93 7.02 -25.05
CA GLY A 731 6.96 8.31 -25.76
C GLY A 731 6.04 8.37 -26.98
N ARG A 732 5.12 7.41 -27.14
CA ARG A 732 4.17 7.33 -28.25
C ARG A 732 2.87 8.11 -28.00
N ALA A 733 2.75 8.83 -26.88
CA ALA A 733 1.66 9.76 -26.62
C ALA A 733 2.13 11.22 -26.78
N GLY A 734 1.40 12.01 -27.56
CA GLY A 734 1.61 13.46 -27.66
C GLY A 734 1.03 14.22 -26.47
N LEU A 735 -0.19 13.85 -26.06
CA LEU A 735 -0.98 14.43 -24.98
C LEU A 735 -1.63 13.31 -24.15
N TRP A 736 -1.79 13.51 -22.86
CA TRP A 736 -2.60 12.66 -21.98
C TRP A 736 -3.07 13.44 -20.76
N PHE A 737 -4.21 13.05 -20.17
CA PHE A 737 -4.59 13.56 -18.85
C PHE A 737 -3.88 12.78 -17.74
N ASP A 738 -3.55 13.48 -16.67
CA ASP A 738 -3.00 12.90 -15.43
C ASP A 738 -3.71 13.53 -14.23
N GLN A 739 -3.87 12.78 -13.15
CA GLN A 739 -4.62 13.19 -11.96
C GLN A 739 -3.82 14.15 -11.06
N GLY A 740 -2.74 14.76 -11.58
CA GLY A 740 -1.95 15.78 -10.89
C GLY A 740 -0.80 15.24 -10.03
N TYR A 741 -0.62 13.92 -9.94
CA TYR A 741 0.48 13.30 -9.18
C TYR A 741 1.81 13.25 -9.93
N GLY A 742 1.83 13.67 -11.20
CA GLY A 742 3.06 13.74 -12.00
C GLY A 742 3.63 12.37 -12.31
N MET A 743 2.78 11.39 -12.64
CA MET A 743 3.19 9.98 -12.74
C MET A 743 4.37 9.78 -13.69
N PHE A 744 4.44 10.50 -14.81
CA PHE A 744 5.56 10.42 -15.78
C PHE A 744 6.51 11.64 -15.74
N GLY A 745 6.23 12.62 -14.89
CA GLY A 745 7.00 13.87 -14.77
C GLY A 745 7.73 14.07 -13.44
N GLY A 746 7.42 13.26 -12.43
CA GLY A 746 8.00 13.34 -11.09
C GLY A 746 9.47 12.86 -11.03
N PRO A 747 10.13 13.00 -9.86
CA PRO A 747 11.55 12.67 -9.69
C PRO A 747 11.88 11.18 -9.92
N ASN A 748 10.88 10.30 -9.83
CA ASN A 748 11.00 8.87 -10.08
C ASN A 748 9.94 8.42 -11.10
N PRO A 749 10.11 8.70 -12.41
CA PRO A 749 9.17 8.24 -13.41
C PRO A 749 9.20 6.70 -13.49
N PRO A 750 8.06 6.04 -13.80
CA PRO A 750 7.99 4.60 -13.97
C PRO A 750 9.03 4.11 -14.98
N VAL A 751 9.79 3.09 -14.60
CA VAL A 751 10.67 2.36 -15.53
C VAL A 751 9.85 1.38 -16.37
N GLY A 752 10.25 1.19 -17.64
CA GLY A 752 9.52 0.32 -18.57
C GLY A 752 9.36 -1.11 -18.05
N PRO A 753 8.46 -1.93 -18.64
CA PRO A 753 8.37 -3.36 -18.33
C PRO A 753 9.72 -4.11 -18.42
N ASN A 754 10.68 -3.53 -19.16
CA ASN A 754 12.03 -4.05 -19.36
C ASN A 754 13.12 -3.23 -18.63
N GLY A 755 12.75 -2.41 -17.64
CA GLY A 755 13.66 -1.55 -16.88
C GLY A 755 14.24 -0.36 -17.65
N GLN A 756 13.73 -0.06 -18.85
CA GLN A 756 14.24 1.04 -19.67
C GLN A 756 13.79 2.41 -19.11
N PRO A 757 14.69 3.41 -19.04
CA PRO A 757 14.34 4.75 -18.59
C PRO A 757 13.51 5.49 -19.63
N GLN A 758 12.71 6.45 -19.17
CA GLN A 758 11.98 7.38 -20.03
C GLN A 758 12.95 8.20 -20.89
N THR A 759 12.65 8.34 -22.19
CA THR A 759 13.56 8.99 -23.16
C THR A 759 13.07 10.36 -23.65
N PHE A 760 12.05 10.94 -23.03
CA PHE A 760 11.43 12.20 -23.44
C PHE A 760 11.06 13.07 -22.24
N GLU A 761 10.94 14.37 -22.46
CA GLU A 761 10.56 15.33 -21.42
C GLU A 761 9.05 15.54 -21.37
N VAL A 762 8.50 15.58 -20.15
CA VAL A 762 7.07 15.88 -19.91
C VAL A 762 6.91 17.36 -19.61
N GLY A 763 5.84 17.94 -20.14
CA GLY A 763 5.32 19.23 -19.70
C GLY A 763 3.91 19.08 -19.15
N ILE A 764 3.56 19.99 -18.23
CA ILE A 764 2.25 20.05 -17.58
C ILE A 764 1.55 21.33 -18.02
N ALA A 765 0.25 21.25 -18.30
CA ALA A 765 -0.60 22.38 -18.63
C ALA A 765 -2.02 22.21 -18.06
N PRO A 766 -2.82 23.28 -18.00
CA PRO A 766 -4.23 23.20 -17.66
C PRO A 766 -5.02 22.38 -18.67
N LEU A 767 -6.13 21.81 -18.22
CA LEU A 767 -7.09 21.15 -19.08
C LEU A 767 -7.65 22.12 -20.13
N PRO A 768 -8.05 21.63 -21.33
CA PRO A 768 -8.65 22.46 -22.38
C PRO A 768 -10.11 22.81 -22.03
N ILE A 769 -10.27 23.75 -21.10
CA ILE A 769 -11.57 24.13 -20.53
C ILE A 769 -12.40 24.89 -21.57
N GLY A 770 -13.58 24.37 -21.89
CA GLY A 770 -14.61 24.94 -22.75
C GLY A 770 -15.71 25.66 -21.97
N GLY A 771 -16.97 25.52 -22.39
CA GLY A 771 -18.12 26.19 -21.77
C GLY A 771 -18.54 25.62 -20.41
N GLY A 772 -18.02 24.45 -20.02
CA GLY A 772 -18.37 23.75 -18.79
C GLY A 772 -17.58 24.17 -17.55
N GLY A 773 -16.34 24.62 -17.72
CA GLY A 773 -15.42 24.80 -16.60
C GLY A 773 -14.77 23.49 -16.15
N LEU A 774 -14.10 23.51 -14.98
CA LEU A 774 -13.72 22.30 -14.27
C LEU A 774 -14.93 21.70 -13.55
N HIS A 775 -15.00 20.37 -13.48
CA HIS A 775 -15.99 19.67 -12.66
C HIS A 775 -15.35 19.04 -11.42
N ASN A 776 -16.17 18.56 -10.46
CA ASN A 776 -15.68 17.96 -9.21
C ASN A 776 -14.64 16.84 -9.42
N GLY A 777 -14.80 16.00 -10.45
CA GLY A 777 -13.82 14.96 -10.78
C GLY A 777 -12.46 15.44 -11.31
N ASP A 778 -12.28 16.74 -11.57
CA ASP A 778 -10.99 17.34 -11.98
C ASP A 778 -10.24 17.98 -10.81
N VAL A 779 -10.87 18.06 -9.64
CA VAL A 779 -10.34 18.72 -8.45
C VAL A 779 -10.52 17.80 -7.25
N TYR A 780 -9.44 17.13 -6.85
CA TYR A 780 -9.43 16.28 -5.67
C TYR A 780 -9.04 17.13 -4.47
N MET A 781 -9.92 17.22 -3.47
CA MET A 781 -9.70 18.07 -2.29
C MET A 781 -9.61 17.24 -1.04
N ARG A 782 -8.58 17.51 -0.24
CA ARG A 782 -8.52 17.03 1.14
C ARG A 782 -9.00 18.12 2.08
N GLY A 783 -9.81 17.72 3.06
CA GLY A 783 -10.47 18.63 3.99
C GLY A 783 -10.16 18.33 5.44
N LEU A 784 -10.47 19.32 6.28
CA LEU A 784 -10.45 19.23 7.74
C LEU A 784 -11.85 19.51 8.27
N HIS A 785 -12.30 18.71 9.22
CA HIS A 785 -13.68 18.71 9.71
C HIS A 785 -13.73 18.69 11.23
N ILE A 786 -14.81 19.20 11.80
CA ILE A 786 -15.14 19.09 13.22
C ILE A 786 -16.39 18.21 13.32
N SER A 787 -16.41 17.27 14.27
CA SER A 787 -17.59 16.45 14.53
C SER A 787 -18.74 17.31 15.02
N ALA A 788 -19.95 17.08 14.49
CA ALA A 788 -21.17 17.75 14.91
C ALA A 788 -21.52 17.54 16.40
N THR A 789 -20.96 16.49 17.03
CA THR A 789 -21.20 16.17 18.45
C THR A 789 -20.07 16.62 19.37
N SER A 790 -18.96 17.14 18.84
CA SER A 790 -17.82 17.55 19.65
C SER A 790 -18.18 18.71 20.58
N GLN A 791 -17.76 18.59 21.84
CA GLN A 791 -17.85 19.68 22.82
C GLN A 791 -16.61 20.59 22.79
N GLN A 792 -15.62 20.28 21.94
CA GLN A 792 -14.34 20.97 21.84
C GLN A 792 -14.18 21.75 20.53
N SER A 793 -15.29 22.24 19.97
CA SER A 793 -15.32 22.90 18.65
C SER A 793 -14.36 24.09 18.53
N GLN A 794 -14.20 24.90 19.58
CA GLN A 794 -13.24 26.02 19.57
C GLN A 794 -11.79 25.53 19.55
N ALA A 795 -11.44 24.52 20.37
CA ALA A 795 -10.09 23.97 20.38
C ALA A 795 -9.75 23.27 19.05
N CYS A 796 -10.74 22.58 18.47
CA CYS A 796 -10.64 22.02 17.12
C CYS A 796 -10.42 23.14 16.09
N TRP A 797 -11.21 24.21 16.11
CA TRP A 797 -11.06 25.34 15.18
C TRP A 797 -9.64 25.91 15.16
N GLU A 798 -9.03 26.10 16.33
CA GLU A 798 -7.65 26.57 16.46
C GLU A 798 -6.63 25.60 15.85
N TRP A 799 -6.84 24.30 16.06
CA TRP A 799 -6.03 23.25 15.45
C TRP A 799 -6.19 23.19 13.92
N LEU A 800 -7.42 23.27 13.41
CA LEU A 800 -7.71 23.26 11.97
C LEU A 800 -7.08 24.48 11.27
N LYS A 801 -7.13 25.67 11.88
CA LYS A 801 -6.44 26.87 11.35
C LYS A 801 -4.94 26.65 11.26
N PHE A 802 -4.32 26.10 12.30
CA PHE A 802 -2.89 25.78 12.31
C PHE A 802 -2.54 24.78 11.20
N LEU A 803 -3.27 23.67 11.11
CA LEU A 803 -3.06 22.67 10.06
C LEU A 803 -3.26 23.24 8.65
N SER A 804 -4.25 24.11 8.44
CA SER A 804 -4.51 24.71 7.11
C SER A 804 -3.35 25.55 6.54
N ALA A 805 -2.38 25.91 7.39
CA ALA A 805 -1.17 26.64 6.98
C ALA A 805 0.06 25.72 6.80
N ASP A 806 -0.04 24.44 7.18
CA ASP A 806 1.07 23.50 7.05
C ASP A 806 1.31 23.08 5.60
N LEU A 807 2.57 23.06 5.20
CA LEU A 807 3.01 22.63 3.87
C LEU A 807 3.52 21.19 3.84
N SER A 808 3.81 20.59 5.00
CA SER A 808 4.44 19.29 5.10
C SER A 808 3.54 18.14 4.63
N GLN A 809 2.21 18.30 4.70
CA GLN A 809 1.24 17.27 4.33
C GLN A 809 0.64 17.45 2.92
N LEU A 810 1.21 18.29 2.06
CA LEU A 810 0.64 18.54 0.72
C LEU A 810 0.77 17.36 -0.23
N GLN A 811 1.80 16.50 -0.12
CA GLN A 811 1.96 15.31 -0.96
C GLN A 811 1.80 15.58 -2.48
N GLY A 812 2.38 16.67 -2.99
CA GLY A 812 2.27 17.07 -4.40
C GLY A 812 1.01 17.86 -4.77
N ALA A 813 0.12 18.17 -3.82
CA ALA A 813 -1.02 19.05 -4.01
C ALA A 813 -0.65 20.54 -3.82
N ILE A 814 -1.55 21.44 -4.24
CA ILE A 814 -1.45 22.87 -3.94
C ILE A 814 -2.19 23.20 -2.62
N PRO A 815 -1.72 24.17 -1.82
CA PRO A 815 -2.46 24.67 -0.67
C PRO A 815 -3.82 25.24 -1.09
N ALA A 816 -4.87 24.94 -0.32
CA ALA A 816 -6.20 25.47 -0.62
C ALA A 816 -6.38 26.94 -0.21
N ARG A 817 -5.54 27.45 0.71
CA ARG A 817 -5.50 28.85 1.12
C ARG A 817 -4.66 29.68 0.16
N THR A 818 -5.23 30.75 -0.36
CA THR A 818 -4.65 31.66 -1.35
C THR A 818 -3.41 32.37 -0.80
N SER A 819 -3.42 32.78 0.47
CA SER A 819 -2.29 33.41 1.16
C SER A 819 -1.09 32.46 1.26
N ILE A 820 -1.35 31.17 1.53
CA ILE A 820 -0.32 30.13 1.63
C ILE A 820 0.20 29.77 0.24
N LEU A 821 -0.68 29.56 -0.74
CA LEU A 821 -0.35 29.28 -2.14
C LEU A 821 0.55 30.37 -2.75
N ASN A 822 0.32 31.63 -2.41
CA ASN A 822 1.10 32.76 -2.92
C ASN A 822 2.34 33.09 -2.08
N GLY A 823 2.51 32.45 -0.92
CA GLY A 823 3.57 32.71 0.04
C GLY A 823 4.94 32.18 -0.40
N ASP A 824 6.01 32.83 0.09
CA ASP A 824 7.39 32.46 -0.24
C ASP A 824 7.78 31.07 0.28
N ALA A 825 7.20 30.65 1.41
CA ALA A 825 7.45 29.33 1.99
C ALA A 825 7.00 28.18 1.06
N PHE A 826 5.79 28.30 0.47
CA PHE A 826 5.32 27.33 -0.52
C PHE A 826 6.20 27.38 -1.78
N LYS A 827 6.50 28.58 -2.27
CA LYS A 827 7.36 28.74 -3.46
C LYS A 827 8.76 28.14 -3.31
N ALA A 828 9.31 28.17 -2.09
CA ALA A 828 10.60 27.58 -1.78
C ALA A 828 10.57 26.04 -1.71
N GLN A 829 9.43 25.45 -1.36
CA GLN A 829 9.27 23.99 -1.19
C GLN A 829 8.70 23.29 -2.42
N ALA A 830 7.86 23.98 -3.20
CA ALA A 830 7.17 23.41 -4.35
C ALA A 830 8.15 23.11 -5.48
N THR A 831 7.92 21.99 -6.18
CA THR A 831 8.67 21.67 -7.39
C THR A 831 8.33 22.66 -8.52
N PRO A 832 9.22 22.85 -9.51
CA PRO A 832 8.94 23.71 -10.66
C PRO A 832 7.61 23.39 -11.36
N ASP A 833 7.25 22.10 -11.42
CA ASP A 833 6.01 21.63 -12.04
C ASP A 833 4.77 22.01 -11.24
N ILE A 834 4.83 21.93 -9.90
CA ILE A 834 3.73 22.38 -9.03
C ILE A 834 3.58 23.90 -9.09
N LEU A 835 4.67 24.65 -9.20
CA LEU A 835 4.61 26.10 -9.40
C LEU A 835 4.03 26.48 -10.77
N ALA A 836 4.41 25.76 -11.82
CA ALA A 836 3.85 25.93 -13.15
C ALA A 836 2.35 25.61 -13.14
N LEU A 837 1.94 24.54 -12.48
CA LEU A 837 0.54 24.15 -12.31
C LEU A 837 -0.26 25.22 -11.56
N ALA A 838 0.22 25.68 -10.40
CA ALA A 838 -0.41 26.72 -9.61
C ALA A 838 -0.58 28.02 -10.42
N THR A 839 0.44 28.39 -11.20
CA THR A 839 0.39 29.56 -12.09
C THR A 839 -0.66 29.37 -13.19
N ALA A 840 -0.69 28.20 -13.81
CA ALA A 840 -1.53 27.95 -14.96
C ALA A 840 -3.02 27.84 -14.60
N TYR A 841 -3.33 27.41 -13.37
CA TYR A 841 -4.69 27.37 -12.82
C TYR A 841 -5.08 28.61 -12.01
N ALA A 842 -4.20 29.60 -11.84
CA ALA A 842 -4.44 30.76 -10.97
C ALA A 842 -5.74 31.51 -11.30
N ASP A 843 -6.07 31.66 -12.59
CA ASP A 843 -7.31 32.32 -13.01
C ASP A 843 -8.53 31.39 -13.01
N VAL A 844 -8.31 30.08 -13.12
CA VAL A 844 -9.38 29.06 -13.02
C VAL A 844 -9.85 28.93 -11.57
N LEU A 845 -8.94 28.93 -10.60
CA LEU A 845 -9.26 28.85 -9.17
C LEU A 845 -10.12 30.03 -8.68
N LYS A 846 -9.99 31.21 -9.30
CA LYS A 846 -10.81 32.39 -8.98
C LYS A 846 -12.24 32.30 -9.50
N GLN A 847 -12.53 31.38 -10.42
CA GLN A 847 -13.87 31.25 -10.99
C GLN A 847 -14.78 30.61 -9.96
N THR A 848 -15.99 31.16 -9.83
CA THR A 848 -17.07 30.44 -9.18
C THR A 848 -17.38 29.21 -10.04
N PRO A 849 -17.55 28.02 -9.45
CA PRO A 849 -18.03 26.86 -10.20
C PRO A 849 -19.24 27.28 -11.06
N SER A 850 -19.17 27.03 -12.37
CA SER A 850 -20.26 27.36 -13.31
C SER A 850 -21.57 26.68 -12.87
N GLN A 851 -22.73 27.19 -13.29
CA GLN A 851 -23.98 26.43 -13.06
C GLN A 851 -23.97 25.03 -13.70
N ALA A 852 -23.08 24.77 -14.67
CA ALA A 852 -22.86 23.42 -15.20
C ALA A 852 -22.10 22.52 -14.19
N SER A 853 -21.26 23.08 -13.33
CA SER A 853 -20.65 22.39 -12.18
C SER A 853 -21.54 22.37 -10.92
N GLN A 854 -22.60 23.19 -10.86
CA GLN A 854 -23.69 23.05 -9.87
C GLN A 854 -24.81 22.10 -10.36
N GLY A 855 -24.84 21.79 -11.65
CA GLY A 855 -25.83 20.92 -12.27
C GLY A 855 -25.28 19.52 -12.48
N GLY A 856 -25.55 18.66 -11.50
CA GLY A 856 -25.28 17.22 -11.56
C GLY A 856 -23.81 16.86 -11.33
N ASP A 857 -23.57 16.00 -10.34
CA ASP A 857 -22.34 15.24 -10.22
C ASP A 857 -22.08 14.48 -11.55
N PRO A 858 -20.93 14.61 -12.23
CA PRO A 858 -20.64 13.81 -13.42
C PRO A 858 -20.63 12.30 -13.11
N ASN A 859 -20.43 11.91 -11.85
CA ASN A 859 -20.61 10.53 -11.38
C ASN A 859 -22.08 10.16 -11.13
N ALA A 860 -23.04 11.07 -11.27
CA ALA A 860 -24.47 10.75 -11.23
C ALA A 860 -24.86 9.74 -12.32
N LEU A 861 -24.08 9.65 -13.40
CA LEU A 861 -24.18 8.55 -14.37
C LEU A 861 -24.09 7.18 -13.68
N TYR A 862 -23.17 7.02 -12.73
CA TYR A 862 -22.94 5.77 -11.99
C TYR A 862 -23.94 5.54 -10.84
N ALA A 863 -24.77 6.52 -10.52
CA ALA A 863 -25.96 6.31 -9.68
C ALA A 863 -27.09 5.61 -10.46
N MET A 864 -26.95 5.48 -11.78
CA MET A 864 -27.86 4.78 -12.67
C MET A 864 -27.18 3.53 -13.24
N ASP A 865 -27.98 2.61 -13.79
CA ASP A 865 -27.42 1.51 -14.57
C ASP A 865 -26.79 2.03 -15.86
N THR A 866 -25.48 1.85 -16.00
CA THR A 866 -24.70 2.40 -17.13
C THR A 866 -24.66 1.48 -18.35
N TYR A 867 -25.24 0.27 -18.27
CA TYR A 867 -25.20 -0.74 -19.33
C TYR A 867 -25.68 -0.18 -20.68
N TRP A 868 -26.87 0.41 -20.73
CA TRP A 868 -27.43 0.88 -22.00
C TRP A 868 -26.68 2.08 -22.57
N PHE A 869 -26.15 2.95 -21.71
CA PHE A 869 -25.37 4.11 -22.14
C PHE A 869 -24.07 3.68 -22.82
N PHE A 870 -23.24 2.88 -22.15
CA PHE A 870 -21.96 2.43 -22.72
C PHE A 870 -22.15 1.45 -23.90
N LYS A 871 -23.22 0.64 -23.89
CA LYS A 871 -23.62 -0.16 -25.06
C LYS A 871 -23.90 0.72 -26.27
N ALA A 872 -24.65 1.82 -26.12
CA ALA A 872 -24.94 2.75 -27.22
C ALA A 872 -23.66 3.36 -27.82
N LEU A 873 -22.70 3.76 -26.97
CA LEU A 873 -21.40 4.26 -27.41
C LEU A 873 -20.59 3.19 -28.17
N SER A 874 -20.56 1.96 -27.66
CA SER A 874 -19.88 0.84 -28.32
C SER A 874 -20.51 0.49 -29.68
N GLU A 875 -21.84 0.46 -29.77
CA GLU A 875 -22.54 0.19 -31.03
C GLU A 875 -22.34 1.31 -32.06
N ALA A 876 -22.25 2.56 -31.62
CA ALA A 876 -21.93 3.69 -32.49
C ALA A 876 -20.50 3.59 -33.06
N LEU A 877 -19.52 3.24 -32.22
CA LEU A 877 -18.13 3.00 -32.65
C LEU A 877 -18.03 1.84 -33.67
N ASP A 878 -18.80 0.78 -33.44
CA ASP A 878 -18.91 -0.38 -34.35
C ASP A 878 -19.76 -0.09 -35.60
N LYS A 879 -20.37 1.10 -35.70
CA LYS A 879 -21.30 1.49 -36.77
C LYS A 879 -22.51 0.57 -36.90
N LYS A 880 -22.93 -0.07 -35.80
CA LYS A 880 -24.13 -0.93 -35.71
C LYS A 880 -25.40 -0.10 -35.55
N THR A 881 -25.34 0.93 -34.71
CA THR A 881 -26.49 1.80 -34.38
C THR A 881 -26.04 3.26 -34.43
N PRO A 882 -26.78 4.17 -35.09
CA PRO A 882 -26.51 5.61 -35.00
C PRO A 882 -26.52 6.10 -33.54
N LEU A 883 -25.58 6.99 -33.19
CA LEU A 883 -25.38 7.42 -31.80
C LEU A 883 -26.64 8.04 -31.19
N ASP A 884 -27.33 8.90 -31.92
CA ASP A 884 -28.57 9.56 -31.51
C ASP A 884 -29.68 8.54 -31.20
N GLN A 885 -29.83 7.51 -32.04
CA GLN A 885 -30.79 6.43 -31.85
C GLN A 885 -30.42 5.56 -30.64
N GLY A 886 -29.15 5.19 -30.51
CA GLY A 886 -28.65 4.39 -29.39
C GLY A 886 -28.83 5.11 -28.05
N LEU A 887 -28.50 6.41 -27.99
CA LEU A 887 -28.66 7.23 -26.78
C LEU A 887 -30.14 7.47 -26.44
N ALA A 888 -31.02 7.61 -27.43
CA ALA A 888 -32.46 7.71 -27.20
C ALA A 888 -33.06 6.42 -26.61
N GLU A 889 -32.59 5.25 -27.06
CA GLU A 889 -33.02 3.97 -26.46
C GLU A 889 -32.41 3.79 -25.06
N ALA A 890 -31.15 4.19 -24.85
CA ALA A 890 -30.52 4.18 -23.54
C ALA A 890 -31.24 5.08 -22.53
N GLN A 891 -31.66 6.28 -22.95
CA GLN A 891 -32.48 7.21 -22.16
C GLN A 891 -33.76 6.52 -21.68
N LYS A 892 -34.48 5.88 -22.62
CA LYS A 892 -35.75 5.21 -22.36
C LYS A 892 -35.58 4.05 -21.38
N ASN A 893 -34.61 3.18 -21.61
CA ASN A 893 -34.40 2.00 -20.76
C ASN A 893 -33.93 2.38 -19.37
N THR A 894 -32.96 3.30 -19.26
CA THR A 894 -32.47 3.78 -17.96
C THR A 894 -33.57 4.47 -17.16
N SER A 895 -34.44 5.26 -17.82
CA SER A 895 -35.60 5.88 -17.15
C SER A 895 -36.61 4.83 -16.65
N ALA A 896 -36.94 3.83 -17.48
CA ALA A 896 -37.84 2.75 -17.09
C ALA A 896 -37.29 1.91 -15.94
N TRP A 897 -35.97 1.70 -15.90
CA TRP A 897 -35.29 1.01 -14.81
C TRP A 897 -35.39 1.80 -13.51
N LEU A 898 -35.10 3.11 -13.53
CA LEU A 898 -35.27 3.98 -12.36
C LEU A 898 -36.73 4.00 -11.85
N ASP A 899 -37.71 4.03 -12.75
CA ASP A 899 -39.13 3.98 -12.38
C ASP A 899 -39.54 2.63 -11.77
N CYS A 900 -38.87 1.54 -12.15
CA CYS A 900 -39.03 0.23 -11.52
C CYS A 900 -38.37 0.20 -10.13
N ILE A 901 -37.12 0.64 -10.02
CA ILE A 901 -36.38 0.77 -8.75
C ILE A 901 -37.17 1.61 -7.73
N ALA A 902 -37.76 2.72 -8.16
CA ALA A 902 -38.57 3.57 -7.28
C ALA A 902 -39.77 2.83 -6.66
N LYS A 903 -40.29 1.79 -7.33
CA LYS A 903 -41.40 0.94 -6.83
C LYS A 903 -40.89 -0.27 -6.05
N THR A 904 -39.73 -0.79 -6.40
CA THR A 904 -39.10 -1.97 -5.79
C THR A 904 -37.60 -1.71 -5.53
N PRO A 905 -37.25 -0.96 -4.46
CA PRO A 905 -35.89 -0.44 -4.26
C PRO A 905 -34.78 -1.49 -4.13
N ASN A 906 -35.13 -2.73 -3.74
CA ASN A 906 -34.18 -3.82 -3.53
C ASN A 906 -34.19 -4.85 -4.66
N LYS A 907 -34.62 -4.47 -5.87
CA LYS A 907 -34.78 -5.39 -7.01
C LYS A 907 -34.09 -4.90 -8.31
N PRO A 908 -32.80 -4.49 -8.28
CA PRO A 908 -32.12 -3.91 -9.44
C PRO A 908 -31.93 -4.86 -10.62
N ALA A 909 -31.63 -6.14 -10.38
CA ALA A 909 -31.47 -7.13 -11.44
C ALA A 909 -32.82 -7.49 -12.06
N THR A 910 -33.85 -7.68 -11.22
CA THR A 910 -35.22 -7.92 -11.70
C THR A 910 -35.72 -6.75 -12.55
N CYS A 911 -35.53 -5.50 -12.09
CA CYS A 911 -35.90 -4.32 -12.85
C CYS A 911 -35.14 -4.21 -14.18
N ALA A 912 -33.85 -4.54 -14.21
CA ALA A 912 -33.04 -4.50 -15.43
C ALA A 912 -33.56 -5.49 -16.47
N GLN A 913 -33.84 -6.74 -16.06
CA GLN A 913 -34.39 -7.79 -16.92
C GLN A 913 -35.83 -7.49 -17.38
N GLN A 914 -36.63 -6.82 -16.56
CA GLN A 914 -37.98 -6.41 -16.93
C GLN A 914 -37.97 -5.34 -18.04
N VAL A 915 -37.03 -4.40 -17.97
CA VAL A 915 -36.86 -3.35 -18.98
C VAL A 915 -36.24 -3.90 -20.26
N ASP A 916 -35.19 -4.70 -20.12
CA ASP A 916 -34.45 -5.31 -21.23
C ASP A 916 -34.22 -6.80 -20.93
N PRO A 917 -35.02 -7.70 -21.52
CA PRO A 917 -34.83 -9.14 -21.37
C PRO A 917 -33.47 -9.66 -21.87
N SER A 918 -32.72 -8.84 -22.62
CA SER A 918 -31.37 -9.14 -23.11
C SER A 918 -30.27 -8.46 -22.28
N TYR A 919 -30.60 -7.90 -21.12
CA TYR A 919 -29.67 -7.23 -20.23
C TYR A 919 -28.51 -8.15 -19.82
N LYS A 920 -27.28 -7.64 -19.93
CA LYS A 920 -26.02 -8.33 -19.59
C LYS A 920 -25.07 -7.43 -18.79
N GLY A 921 -25.61 -6.38 -18.16
CA GLY A 921 -24.82 -5.47 -17.35
C GLY A 921 -24.49 -6.04 -15.98
N TYR A 922 -24.10 -5.17 -15.06
CA TYR A 922 -23.54 -5.55 -13.76
C TYR A 922 -24.60 -5.91 -12.71
N ASN A 923 -25.87 -5.58 -12.92
CA ASN A 923 -26.97 -5.99 -12.03
C ASN A 923 -27.40 -7.43 -12.33
N THR A 924 -26.65 -8.41 -11.85
CA THR A 924 -26.89 -9.85 -12.12
C THR A 924 -27.81 -10.53 -11.12
N GLU A 925 -27.84 -10.08 -9.87
CA GLU A 925 -28.68 -10.64 -8.79
C GLU A 925 -29.25 -9.52 -7.91
N ASP A 926 -30.42 -9.77 -7.31
CA ASP A 926 -31.02 -8.85 -6.34
C ASP A 926 -30.44 -9.09 -4.94
N PRO A 927 -30.17 -8.04 -4.14
CA PRO A 927 -29.69 -8.22 -2.78
C PRO A 927 -30.71 -8.97 -1.92
N PRO A 928 -30.25 -9.80 -0.95
CA PRO A 928 -31.14 -10.57 -0.08
C PRO A 928 -32.08 -9.64 0.72
N GLU A 929 -33.32 -10.08 0.94
CA GLU A 929 -34.29 -9.32 1.72
C GLU A 929 -33.81 -9.17 3.17
N ILE A 930 -33.42 -7.95 3.54
CA ILE A 930 -33.07 -7.63 4.91
C ILE A 930 -34.35 -7.69 5.76
N GLY A 931 -34.40 -8.64 6.69
CA GLY A 931 -35.50 -8.76 7.65
C GLY A 931 -35.66 -7.50 8.53
N PRO A 932 -36.76 -7.38 9.28
CA PRO A 932 -37.11 -6.17 10.03
C PRO A 932 -36.07 -5.71 11.09
N ASP A 933 -35.07 -6.53 11.41
CA ASP A 933 -34.02 -6.26 12.41
C ASP A 933 -32.64 -5.90 11.81
N GLY A 934 -32.53 -5.73 10.48
CA GLY A 934 -31.28 -5.24 9.88
C GLY A 934 -31.06 -3.73 10.13
N PRO A 935 -29.79 -3.26 10.14
CA PRO A 935 -29.50 -1.85 10.38
C PRO A 935 -30.17 -1.00 9.29
N LYS A 936 -31.09 -0.13 9.71
CA LYS A 936 -31.65 0.92 8.86
C LYS A 936 -30.56 1.97 8.67
N GLY A 937 -29.92 1.94 7.49
CA GLY A 937 -29.04 2.99 7.00
C GLY A 937 -29.77 4.30 6.75
#